data_AF-A0A818UFW8-F1
#
_entry.id   AF-A0A818UFW8-F1
#
_cell.length_a   1.000
_cell.length_b   1.000
_cell.length_c   1.000
_cell.angle_alpha   90.00
_cell.angle_beta   90.00
_cell.angle_gamma   90.00
#
_symmetry.space_group_name_H-M   'P 1'
#
loop_
_entity.id
_entity.type
_entity.pdbx_description
1 polymer ?
#
loop_
_entity_poly.entity_id
_entity_poly.type
_entity_poly.pdbx_seq_one_letter_code
_entity_poly.pdbx_strand_id
1 'polypeptide(L)'
;MVREIAYGYVEAVECAGEDLAARIHVAINTYQDRFCMGTRDINPNNSQHYTDSYSWQTFKTIGERIINFSHGLRRLIKPRDYIGICAANRPEWLITDFASILQSFVGVPIYRLFTDHEISFIINNTLISVMVCDKEMLSRLIQLHTECPSLRHIVCMDSIPLMMPKTNGLSIHEMNAIERYGSIKRYEYVQTKPDECITIIYTSGSSGFPKGAMISEKAFRSNFPQPNLSFRNEPVKLCYRPLSWATDRQSSIGVFLAGGRIAFSTGDVTHLMEEVSLVRPTSFSGPPTIWNKIYSEYKTTLTLMTRDQSNADIIATIEETLLQQFAKLIPIRCKLIAVGGSMVSPVVFDFMKRCFRHCQIMESYGTTESGGITYDNLLEMSINYRLESVIEMGYTLDDKPFPRGELLVKTSTMFSGYINNSDETKMALTDDGFFRTGDIVELHCMDDGQTNIRIIDRKKNFFKLSQGQFVSPEFLEGIYRQSSFVEQIYIHGHPLEDSVVAVIVPNKEYTRIFEIKHSLTELNDTIMEDLRSLATKESLRKYEIPSRLIIDFEPFTSANGLLTSSMKLCRYRLAAHYNNRLKMTESIENRLQSLIERAIEHRLSIDQTMNLISIGGDSLAIVRLSRMIYDDLGISIPLNILFQSNMTIGNLANIFKNPSEICSFSDSIITQLLNDSAEQFNIKIDKQVKTTNSPSAIFITGAAGFVGGFLLAELLKVYPTDCQLICLVRCDTMINPLDRIRENMTFLQLWNKKFEDRIITLRGDLAEQYFGLDYEIYCKLANQIDIIYHCGASVNFILPYNKLYKSNVYGTSEIIRFATHNNRYIPVHYISTMSVLPLGMIDEIHIDEISPNHLKSGYAQSKWVAEKLIANANRSGLPVIIYRLGSIWGDTETGACNQNDIYTLLLAAIMKLGCYPTTSTDIRLNGLPVNLAAQTIVSLSRNQSNLNGQIYHIIPSDEGISFQNIIESIQHCNVTLGNVSYDQWKTQLMKQSTKKHSFESIGELFSNNPFEQITSIKSSTDHVFELTFASIDQIYIMKWLKFILNNIVYQNVSSSADTHSPMLFYTE
;
A
#
# COMPACT_ATOMS: atom_id res chain seq x y z
N MET A 1 -7.52 8.90 -52.26
CA MET A 1 -8.76 9.27 -52.99
C MET A 1 -9.67 8.06 -53.03
N VAL A 2 -10.99 8.26 -52.90
CA VAL A 2 -12.11 7.27 -52.87
C VAL A 2 -12.31 6.64 -51.47
N ARG A 3 -13.40 6.82 -50.68
CA ARG A 3 -14.75 7.40 -50.86
C ARG A 3 -15.07 8.37 -49.69
N GLU A 4 -15.17 9.67 -49.96
CA GLU A 4 -15.90 10.64 -49.12
C GLU A 4 -16.85 11.39 -50.05
N ILE A 5 -17.96 10.76 -50.43
CA ILE A 5 -19.04 11.43 -51.16
C ILE A 5 -20.38 10.93 -50.61
N ALA A 6 -21.26 11.91 -50.39
CA ALA A 6 -22.69 11.84 -50.08
C ALA A 6 -23.08 11.90 -48.59
N TYR A 7 -23.05 13.11 -48.01
CA TYR A 7 -24.10 13.54 -47.08
C TYR A 7 -24.47 14.99 -47.41
N GLY A 8 -25.74 15.21 -47.72
CA GLY A 8 -26.28 16.49 -48.20
C GLY A 8 -26.21 17.62 -47.18
N TYR A 9 -26.37 18.84 -47.67
CA TYR A 9 -26.54 20.05 -46.85
C TYR A 9 -27.70 19.85 -45.86
N VAL A 10 -27.47 20.19 -44.59
CA VAL A 10 -28.53 20.25 -43.56
C VAL A 10 -28.67 21.71 -43.15
N GLU A 11 -29.88 22.24 -43.26
CA GLU A 11 -30.24 23.57 -42.78
C GLU A 11 -30.00 23.68 -41.26
N ALA A 12 -29.44 24.80 -40.83
CA ALA A 12 -29.23 25.08 -39.42
C ALA A 12 -30.58 25.26 -38.73
N VAL A 13 -30.88 24.43 -37.72
CA VAL A 13 -32.08 24.58 -36.88
C VAL A 13 -31.73 25.50 -35.72
N GLU A 14 -32.38 26.65 -35.62
CA GLU A 14 -32.25 27.57 -34.49
C GLU A 14 -32.86 26.96 -33.22
N CYS A 15 -32.05 26.78 -32.17
CA CYS A 15 -32.51 26.30 -30.84
C CYS A 15 -32.20 27.31 -29.72
N ALA A 16 -32.24 28.61 -30.03
CA ALA A 16 -31.84 29.65 -29.08
C ALA A 16 -32.90 29.85 -27.99
N GLY A 17 -32.54 29.60 -26.73
CA GLY A 17 -33.41 29.83 -25.57
C GLY A 17 -34.13 28.60 -25.02
N GLU A 18 -34.03 27.45 -25.68
CA GLU A 18 -34.56 26.17 -25.17
C GLU A 18 -33.62 25.54 -24.13
N ASP A 19 -34.18 24.77 -23.20
CA ASP A 19 -33.40 24.01 -22.21
C ASP A 19 -32.57 22.89 -22.88
N LEU A 20 -31.59 22.37 -22.14
CA LEU A 20 -30.68 21.36 -22.69
C LEU A 20 -31.38 20.06 -23.10
N ALA A 21 -32.46 19.67 -22.43
CA ALA A 21 -33.22 18.47 -22.75
C ALA A 21 -33.92 18.57 -24.11
N ALA A 22 -34.52 19.73 -24.40
CA ALA A 22 -35.10 20.03 -25.71
C ALA A 22 -34.05 19.96 -26.82
N ARG A 23 -32.85 20.54 -26.61
CA ARG A 23 -31.76 20.49 -27.59
C ARG A 23 -31.28 19.07 -27.88
N ILE A 24 -31.24 18.20 -26.87
CA ILE A 24 -30.92 16.77 -27.05
C ILE A 24 -31.98 16.08 -27.91
N HIS A 25 -33.27 16.33 -27.66
CA HIS A 25 -34.36 15.77 -28.46
C HIS A 25 -34.30 16.23 -29.92
N VAL A 26 -34.04 17.52 -30.16
CA VAL A 26 -33.87 18.05 -31.51
C VAL A 26 -32.71 17.35 -32.21
N ALA A 27 -31.54 17.25 -31.58
CA ALA A 27 -30.38 16.57 -32.17
C ALA A 27 -30.67 15.09 -32.53
N ILE A 28 -31.34 14.33 -31.65
CA ILE A 28 -31.75 12.94 -31.92
C ILE A 28 -32.66 12.87 -33.15
N ASN A 29 -33.65 13.77 -33.24
CA ASN A 29 -34.65 13.74 -34.29
C ASN A 29 -34.12 14.26 -35.64
N THR A 30 -33.22 15.22 -35.63
CA THR A 30 -32.66 15.84 -36.84
C THR A 30 -31.59 14.97 -37.48
N TYR A 31 -30.76 14.28 -36.70
CA TYR A 31 -29.57 13.58 -37.21
C TYR A 31 -29.71 12.05 -37.28
N GLN A 32 -30.92 11.50 -37.23
CA GLN A 32 -31.23 10.06 -37.05
C GLN A 32 -30.30 9.10 -37.81
N ASP A 33 -30.04 9.36 -39.09
CA ASP A 33 -29.27 8.45 -39.97
C ASP A 33 -27.74 8.66 -39.90
N ARG A 34 -27.26 9.70 -39.20
CA ARG A 34 -25.82 9.93 -39.02
C ARG A 34 -25.24 8.98 -37.99
N PHE A 35 -23.97 8.63 -38.16
CA PHE A 35 -23.21 7.99 -37.08
C PHE A 35 -23.07 8.95 -35.90
N CYS A 36 -23.16 8.41 -34.69
CA CYS A 36 -23.21 9.16 -33.44
C CYS A 36 -22.08 8.77 -32.50
N MET A 37 -22.03 7.49 -32.10
CA MET A 37 -21.07 6.98 -31.13
C MET A 37 -20.37 5.74 -31.69
N GLY A 38 -19.06 5.62 -31.49
CA GLY A 38 -18.29 4.49 -31.99
C GLY A 38 -17.30 3.93 -30.99
N THR A 39 -17.08 2.62 -31.04
CA THR A 39 -16.16 1.85 -30.18
C THR A 39 -15.23 0.98 -31.01
N ARG A 40 -14.13 0.56 -30.40
CA ARG A 40 -13.16 -0.36 -30.99
C ARG A 40 -13.21 -1.69 -30.25
N ASP A 41 -13.37 -2.78 -30.99
CA ASP A 41 -13.53 -4.11 -30.39
C ASP A 41 -12.16 -4.80 -30.23
N ILE A 42 -12.07 -5.74 -29.29
CA ILE A 42 -10.90 -6.63 -29.19
C ILE A 42 -10.86 -7.53 -30.42
N ASN A 43 -9.69 -7.69 -31.03
CA ASN A 43 -9.51 -8.50 -32.21
C ASN A 43 -9.83 -9.97 -31.87
N PRO A 44 -10.82 -10.60 -32.53
CA PRO A 44 -11.22 -11.97 -32.21
C PRO A 44 -10.12 -13.00 -32.50
N ASN A 45 -9.16 -12.67 -33.37
CA ASN A 45 -8.04 -13.54 -33.73
C ASN A 45 -6.79 -13.31 -32.88
N ASN A 46 -6.75 -12.22 -32.10
CA ASN A 46 -5.64 -11.92 -31.20
C ASN A 46 -6.13 -11.02 -30.05
N SER A 47 -6.39 -11.63 -28.90
CA SER A 47 -6.93 -10.95 -27.72
C SER A 47 -6.02 -9.87 -27.11
N GLN A 48 -4.76 -9.74 -27.59
CA GLN A 48 -3.84 -8.69 -27.19
C GLN A 48 -3.94 -7.42 -28.04
N HIS A 49 -4.71 -7.43 -29.14
CA HIS A 49 -4.85 -6.27 -30.03
C HIS A 49 -6.31 -5.89 -30.26
N TYR A 50 -6.53 -4.62 -30.61
CA TYR A 50 -7.84 -4.11 -31.02
C TYR A 50 -8.02 -4.16 -32.54
N THR A 51 -9.26 -4.15 -33.03
CA THR A 51 -9.59 -4.16 -34.47
C THR A 51 -9.08 -2.91 -35.18
N ASP A 52 -8.62 -2.98 -36.44
CA ASP A 52 -8.13 -1.80 -37.18
C ASP A 52 -9.22 -0.82 -37.67
N SER A 53 -10.41 -0.87 -37.05
CA SER A 53 -11.55 -0.01 -37.37
C SER A 53 -12.46 0.19 -36.16
N TYR A 54 -13.26 1.26 -36.21
CA TYR A 54 -14.30 1.57 -35.24
C TYR A 54 -15.67 1.10 -35.75
N SER A 55 -16.45 0.49 -34.87
CA SER A 55 -17.86 0.17 -35.07
C SER A 55 -18.72 1.35 -34.63
N TRP A 56 -19.67 1.78 -35.47
CA TRP A 56 -20.45 3.01 -35.26
C TRP A 56 -21.94 2.74 -35.12
N GLN A 57 -22.57 3.36 -34.13
CA GLN A 57 -24.02 3.40 -33.92
C GLN A 57 -24.58 4.74 -34.38
N THR A 58 -25.80 4.74 -34.94
CA THR A 58 -26.44 5.97 -35.45
C THR A 58 -27.13 6.77 -34.35
N PHE A 59 -27.46 8.03 -34.62
CA PHE A 59 -28.28 8.85 -33.72
C PHE A 59 -29.64 8.23 -33.46
N LYS A 60 -30.22 7.50 -34.42
CA LYS A 60 -31.46 6.74 -34.20
C LYS A 60 -31.27 5.69 -33.10
N THR A 61 -30.28 4.82 -33.24
CA THR A 61 -30.01 3.75 -32.26
C THR A 61 -29.66 4.33 -30.89
N ILE A 62 -28.74 5.30 -30.84
CA ILE A 62 -28.33 5.94 -29.59
C ILE A 62 -29.49 6.72 -28.95
N GLY A 63 -30.27 7.44 -29.75
CA GLY A 63 -31.43 8.20 -29.30
C GLY A 63 -32.52 7.31 -28.72
N GLU A 64 -32.81 6.17 -29.36
CA GLU A 64 -33.72 5.16 -28.81
C GLU A 64 -33.23 4.65 -27.45
N ARG A 65 -31.93 4.36 -27.31
CA ARG A 65 -31.34 3.95 -26.03
C ARG A 65 -31.43 5.05 -24.96
N ILE A 66 -31.09 6.30 -25.28
CA ILE A 66 -31.22 7.45 -24.37
C ILE A 66 -32.66 7.58 -23.87
N ILE A 67 -33.63 7.58 -24.78
CA ILE A 67 -35.05 7.73 -24.44
C ILE A 67 -35.50 6.54 -23.59
N ASN A 68 -35.24 5.30 -24.03
CA ASN A 68 -35.59 4.08 -23.29
C ASN A 68 -34.97 4.03 -21.90
N PHE A 69 -33.69 4.32 -21.78
CA PHE A 69 -33.01 4.32 -20.49
C PHE A 69 -33.55 5.40 -19.55
N SER A 70 -33.82 6.61 -20.06
CA SER A 70 -34.39 7.71 -19.26
C SER A 70 -35.74 7.35 -18.64
N HIS A 71 -36.67 6.80 -19.43
CA HIS A 71 -37.97 6.33 -18.92
C HIS A 71 -37.83 5.10 -18.02
N GLY A 72 -36.83 4.26 -18.29
CA GLY A 72 -36.49 3.10 -17.47
C GLY A 72 -36.08 3.48 -16.05
N LEU A 73 -35.16 4.44 -15.94
CA LEU A 73 -34.63 4.94 -14.66
C LEU A 73 -35.71 5.49 -13.74
N ARG A 74 -36.81 6.03 -14.28
CA ARG A 74 -37.97 6.49 -13.48
C ARG A 74 -38.63 5.40 -12.63
N ARG A 75 -38.32 4.12 -12.85
CA ARG A 75 -38.70 3.02 -11.96
C ARG A 75 -37.89 3.00 -10.65
N LEU A 76 -36.65 3.48 -10.69
CA LEU A 76 -35.67 3.38 -9.60
C LEU A 76 -35.48 4.71 -8.86
N ILE A 77 -35.63 5.83 -9.57
CA ILE A 77 -35.28 7.16 -9.07
C ILE A 77 -36.31 8.21 -9.51
N LYS A 78 -36.52 9.24 -8.67
CA LYS A 78 -37.43 10.35 -8.98
C LYS A 78 -36.67 11.53 -9.61
N PRO A 79 -37.36 12.41 -10.36
CA PRO A 79 -36.78 13.68 -10.77
C PRO A 79 -36.20 14.43 -9.57
N ARG A 80 -35.08 15.12 -9.80
CA ARG A 80 -34.28 15.87 -8.82
C ARG A 80 -33.48 15.04 -7.83
N ASP A 81 -33.64 13.72 -7.77
CA ASP A 81 -32.74 12.86 -7.01
C ASP A 81 -31.37 12.74 -7.71
N TYR A 82 -30.34 12.36 -6.93
CA TYR A 82 -28.96 12.21 -7.40
C TYR A 82 -28.70 10.81 -7.97
N ILE A 83 -28.08 10.79 -9.15
CA ILE A 83 -27.63 9.57 -9.82
C ILE A 83 -26.12 9.63 -10.03
N GLY A 84 -25.40 8.63 -9.52
CA GLY A 84 -23.95 8.53 -9.70
C GLY A 84 -23.59 7.79 -10.99
N ILE A 85 -22.57 8.25 -11.71
CA ILE A 85 -22.04 7.59 -12.91
C ILE A 85 -20.56 7.29 -12.69
N CYS A 86 -20.19 6.02 -12.56
CA CYS A 86 -18.82 5.59 -12.27
C CYS A 86 -18.42 4.43 -13.20
N ALA A 87 -17.83 4.76 -14.35
CA ALA A 87 -17.41 3.81 -15.35
C ALA A 87 -16.27 4.38 -16.22
N ALA A 88 -15.62 3.53 -17.00
CA ALA A 88 -14.76 3.95 -18.10
C ALA A 88 -15.53 4.74 -19.17
N ASN A 89 -14.79 5.43 -20.05
CA ASN A 89 -15.37 6.14 -21.18
C ASN A 89 -16.00 5.15 -22.16
N ARG A 90 -17.32 5.23 -22.33
CA ARG A 90 -18.08 4.36 -23.25
C ARG A 90 -19.43 4.98 -23.63
N PRO A 91 -20.11 4.52 -24.70
CA PRO A 91 -21.40 5.05 -25.12
C PRO A 91 -22.44 5.07 -23.98
N GLU A 92 -22.52 4.01 -23.18
CA GLU A 92 -23.45 3.88 -22.06
C GLU A 92 -23.28 4.99 -21.02
N TRP A 93 -22.07 5.52 -20.86
CA TRP A 93 -21.80 6.64 -19.96
C TRP A 93 -22.54 7.89 -20.43
N LEU A 94 -22.39 8.29 -21.70
CA LEU A 94 -23.09 9.44 -22.26
C LEU A 94 -24.61 9.20 -22.35
N ILE A 95 -25.03 7.96 -22.63
CA ILE A 95 -26.46 7.60 -22.62
C ILE A 95 -27.06 7.86 -21.24
N THR A 96 -26.36 7.47 -20.17
CA THR A 96 -26.77 7.72 -18.79
C THR A 96 -26.84 9.22 -18.48
N ASP A 97 -25.85 9.97 -18.96
CA ASP A 97 -25.76 11.42 -18.76
C ASP A 97 -26.91 12.16 -19.44
N PHE A 98 -27.18 11.86 -20.72
CA PHE A 98 -28.32 12.39 -21.45
C PHE A 98 -29.65 11.96 -20.84
N ALA A 99 -29.79 10.69 -20.45
CA ALA A 99 -30.99 10.20 -19.78
C ALA A 99 -31.28 10.95 -18.46
N SER A 100 -30.23 11.33 -17.74
CA SER A 100 -30.33 12.14 -16.52
C SER A 100 -30.86 13.54 -16.82
N ILE A 101 -30.34 14.19 -17.87
CA ILE A 101 -30.81 15.51 -18.31
C ILE A 101 -32.28 15.46 -18.73
N LEU A 102 -32.70 14.46 -19.52
CA LEU A 102 -34.07 14.35 -20.02
C LEU A 102 -35.13 14.21 -18.91
N GLN A 103 -34.78 13.56 -17.79
CA GLN A 103 -35.71 13.29 -16.68
C GLN A 103 -35.46 14.17 -15.45
N SER A 104 -34.62 15.21 -15.58
CA SER A 104 -34.22 16.12 -14.51
C SER A 104 -33.61 15.40 -13.30
N PHE A 105 -32.84 14.32 -13.51
CA PHE A 105 -32.00 13.75 -12.44
C PHE A 105 -30.74 14.59 -12.29
N VAL A 106 -30.20 14.69 -11.07
CA VAL A 106 -28.94 15.40 -10.83
C VAL A 106 -27.79 14.42 -11.04
N GLY A 107 -27.09 14.55 -12.17
CA GLY A 107 -25.98 13.67 -12.53
C GLY A 107 -24.72 13.96 -11.71
N VAL A 108 -24.20 12.95 -11.03
CA VAL A 108 -22.95 13.02 -10.25
C VAL A 108 -21.90 12.12 -10.92
N PRO A 109 -21.14 12.66 -11.88
CA PRO A 109 -19.99 11.94 -12.43
C PRO A 109 -18.94 11.63 -11.36
N ILE A 110 -18.53 10.37 -11.26
CA ILE A 110 -17.51 9.90 -10.32
C ILE A 110 -16.34 9.32 -11.11
N TYR A 111 -15.13 9.75 -10.78
CA TYR A 111 -13.93 9.24 -11.45
C TYR A 111 -13.59 7.84 -10.94
N ARG A 112 -13.53 6.85 -11.83
CA ARG A 112 -13.35 5.43 -11.48
C ARG A 112 -12.06 5.10 -10.72
N LEU A 113 -10.99 5.91 -10.84
CA LEU A 113 -9.75 5.69 -10.09
C LEU A 113 -9.70 6.44 -8.75
N PHE A 114 -10.78 7.08 -8.33
CA PHE A 114 -10.89 7.51 -6.93
C PHE A 114 -10.81 6.31 -5.99
N THR A 115 -10.28 6.53 -4.80
CA THR A 115 -10.18 5.53 -3.72
C THR A 115 -11.56 5.18 -3.15
N ASP A 116 -11.64 4.07 -2.43
CA ASP A 116 -12.88 3.62 -1.78
C ASP A 116 -13.46 4.70 -0.86
N HIS A 117 -12.60 5.30 -0.04
CA HIS A 117 -12.97 6.41 0.83
C HIS A 117 -13.50 7.63 0.05
N GLU A 118 -12.88 8.01 -1.07
CA GLU A 118 -13.35 9.14 -1.90
C GLU A 118 -14.70 8.84 -2.55
N ILE A 119 -14.92 7.61 -3.04
CA ILE A 119 -16.19 7.19 -3.64
C ILE A 119 -17.30 7.15 -2.57
N SER A 120 -17.06 6.50 -1.42
CA SER A 120 -18.00 6.47 -0.29
C SER A 120 -18.35 7.89 0.19
N PHE A 121 -17.35 8.78 0.29
CA PHE A 121 -17.57 10.18 0.63
C PHE A 121 -18.51 10.87 -0.37
N ILE A 122 -18.29 10.71 -1.68
CA ILE A 122 -19.14 11.33 -2.70
C ILE A 122 -20.58 10.81 -2.63
N ILE A 123 -20.75 9.49 -2.49
CA ILE A 123 -22.08 8.85 -2.38
C ILE A 123 -22.83 9.40 -1.17
N ASN A 124 -22.18 9.45 -0.01
CA ASN A 124 -22.79 9.95 1.22
C ASN A 124 -23.02 11.46 1.21
N ASN A 125 -22.11 12.24 0.63
CA ASN A 125 -22.25 13.69 0.54
C ASN A 125 -23.35 14.14 -0.42
N THR A 126 -23.71 13.31 -1.40
CA THR A 126 -24.81 13.59 -2.34
C THR A 126 -26.06 12.76 -2.06
N LEU A 127 -26.02 11.81 -1.12
CA LEU A 127 -27.10 10.86 -0.86
C LEU A 127 -27.54 10.12 -2.14
N ILE A 128 -26.58 9.72 -2.99
CA ILE A 128 -26.88 8.97 -4.22
C ILE A 128 -27.63 7.70 -3.86
N SER A 129 -28.75 7.47 -4.57
CA SER A 129 -29.57 6.27 -4.40
C SER A 129 -29.46 5.25 -5.53
N VAL A 130 -28.99 5.70 -6.70
CA VAL A 130 -28.75 4.87 -7.88
C VAL A 130 -27.35 5.15 -8.42
N MET A 131 -26.52 4.11 -8.51
CA MET A 131 -25.22 4.14 -9.17
C MET A 131 -25.30 3.43 -10.52
N VAL A 132 -24.78 4.03 -11.58
CA VAL A 132 -24.59 3.39 -12.89
C VAL A 132 -23.10 3.15 -13.11
N CYS A 133 -22.71 1.91 -13.41
CA CYS A 133 -21.31 1.51 -13.49
C CYS A 133 -21.04 0.46 -14.57
N ASP A 134 -19.77 0.31 -14.95
CA ASP A 134 -19.32 -0.84 -15.76
C ASP A 134 -19.13 -2.10 -14.89
N LYS A 135 -18.86 -3.23 -15.53
CA LYS A 135 -18.62 -4.51 -14.85
C LYS A 135 -17.45 -4.47 -13.86
N GLU A 136 -16.42 -3.68 -14.15
CA GLU A 136 -15.21 -3.59 -13.31
C GLU A 136 -15.51 -2.91 -11.97
N MET A 137 -16.37 -1.90 -11.99
CA MET A 137 -16.76 -1.17 -10.78
C MET A 137 -17.87 -1.87 -9.98
N LEU A 138 -18.54 -2.89 -10.55
CA LEU A 138 -19.69 -3.55 -9.92
C LEU A 138 -19.36 -4.18 -8.57
N SER A 139 -18.34 -5.05 -8.51
CA SER A 139 -17.96 -5.74 -7.25
C SER A 139 -17.54 -4.75 -6.16
N ARG A 140 -16.80 -3.72 -6.57
CA ARG A 140 -16.32 -2.64 -5.70
C ARG A 140 -17.49 -1.85 -5.11
N LEU A 141 -18.48 -1.45 -5.91
CA LEU A 141 -19.66 -0.73 -5.40
C LEU A 141 -20.56 -1.61 -4.52
N ILE A 142 -20.62 -2.92 -4.76
CA ILE A 142 -21.32 -3.87 -3.88
C ILE A 142 -20.65 -3.92 -2.50
N GLN A 143 -19.32 -3.89 -2.44
CA GLN A 143 -18.57 -3.87 -1.18
C GLN A 143 -18.81 -2.55 -0.42
N LEU A 144 -18.78 -1.41 -1.12
CA LEU A 144 -18.97 -0.09 -0.51
C LEU A 144 -20.40 0.19 -0.03
N HIS A 145 -21.38 -0.61 -0.45
CA HIS A 145 -22.77 -0.44 -0.05
C HIS A 145 -22.96 -0.43 1.48
N THR A 146 -22.17 -1.18 2.24
CA THR A 146 -22.26 -1.21 3.71
C THR A 146 -21.93 0.14 4.35
N GLU A 147 -21.12 0.97 3.69
CA GLU A 147 -20.74 2.32 4.12
C GLU A 147 -21.63 3.41 3.52
N CYS A 148 -22.51 3.05 2.59
CA CYS A 148 -23.29 3.97 1.76
C CYS A 148 -24.80 3.73 1.91
N PRO A 149 -25.43 4.09 3.04
CA PRO A 149 -26.81 3.72 3.36
C PRO A 149 -27.87 4.29 2.40
N SER A 150 -27.55 5.34 1.63
CA SER A 150 -28.47 5.88 0.62
C SER A 150 -28.54 5.03 -0.64
N LEU A 151 -27.50 4.23 -0.93
CA LEU A 151 -27.35 3.48 -2.17
C LEU A 151 -28.29 2.26 -2.17
N ARG A 152 -29.34 2.29 -2.98
CA ARG A 152 -30.35 1.21 -3.05
C ARG A 152 -30.29 0.43 -4.35
N HIS A 153 -29.77 1.03 -5.41
CA HIS A 153 -29.71 0.43 -6.73
C HIS A 153 -28.34 0.60 -7.39
N ILE A 154 -27.84 -0.49 -7.99
CA ILE A 154 -26.71 -0.44 -8.92
C ILE A 154 -27.21 -0.88 -10.29
N VAL A 155 -26.97 -0.08 -11.32
CA VAL A 155 -27.26 -0.41 -12.71
C VAL A 155 -25.93 -0.69 -13.43
N CYS A 156 -25.68 -1.95 -13.74
CA CYS A 156 -24.50 -2.38 -14.50
C CYS A 156 -24.75 -2.17 -16.00
N MET A 157 -23.82 -1.49 -16.68
CA MET A 157 -23.84 -1.26 -18.13
C MET A 157 -23.65 -2.56 -18.93
N ASP A 158 -23.01 -3.55 -18.31
CA ASP A 158 -22.72 -4.86 -18.90
C ASP A 158 -23.66 -5.94 -18.34
N SER A 159 -23.67 -7.13 -18.97
CA SER A 159 -24.38 -8.29 -18.43
C SER A 159 -23.82 -8.72 -17.07
N ILE A 160 -24.71 -9.04 -16.13
CA ILE A 160 -24.39 -9.44 -14.77
C ILE A 160 -24.21 -10.98 -14.70
N PRO A 161 -23.22 -11.51 -13.94
CA PRO A 161 -23.08 -12.95 -13.74
C PRO A 161 -24.32 -13.60 -13.10
N LEU A 162 -24.62 -14.85 -13.50
CA LEU A 162 -25.79 -15.62 -13.02
C LEU A 162 -25.80 -15.88 -11.50
N MET A 163 -24.63 -15.92 -10.86
CA MET A 163 -24.49 -16.02 -9.41
C MET A 163 -23.94 -14.72 -8.87
N MET A 164 -24.79 -13.95 -8.19
CA MET A 164 -24.39 -12.79 -7.39
C MET A 164 -24.78 -12.99 -5.93
N PRO A 165 -23.95 -12.54 -4.97
CA PRO A 165 -24.28 -12.63 -3.56
C PRO A 165 -25.55 -11.82 -3.29
N LYS A 166 -26.48 -12.40 -2.52
CA LYS A 166 -27.67 -11.68 -2.08
C LYS A 166 -27.23 -10.62 -1.06
N THR A 167 -27.31 -9.36 -1.46
CA THR A 167 -27.10 -8.21 -0.56
C THR A 167 -28.45 -7.68 -0.07
N ASN A 168 -28.69 -7.76 1.23
CA ASN A 168 -29.89 -7.18 1.84
C ASN A 168 -29.90 -5.66 1.62
N GLY A 169 -31.00 -5.12 1.07
CA GLY A 169 -31.19 -3.68 0.87
C GLY A 169 -30.68 -3.11 -0.47
N LEU A 170 -29.91 -3.88 -1.25
CA LEU A 170 -29.34 -3.46 -2.53
C LEU A 170 -29.96 -4.26 -3.69
N SER A 171 -30.44 -3.58 -4.73
CA SER A 171 -30.89 -4.23 -5.98
C SER A 171 -29.94 -3.92 -7.12
N ILE A 172 -29.52 -4.96 -7.84
CA ILE A 172 -28.61 -4.84 -8.98
C ILE A 172 -29.40 -5.08 -10.26
N HIS A 173 -29.24 -4.21 -11.25
CA HIS A 173 -29.98 -4.22 -12.52
C HIS A 173 -29.03 -4.17 -13.70
N GLU A 174 -29.37 -4.81 -14.82
CA GLU A 174 -28.69 -4.59 -16.09
C GLU A 174 -29.29 -3.36 -16.79
N MET A 175 -28.45 -2.52 -17.39
CA MET A 175 -28.88 -1.35 -18.17
C MET A 175 -29.88 -1.74 -19.26
N ASN A 176 -29.63 -2.85 -19.98
CA ASN A 176 -30.53 -3.36 -21.01
C ASN A 176 -31.92 -3.72 -20.46
N ALA A 177 -32.03 -4.21 -19.22
CA ALA A 177 -33.32 -4.51 -18.60
C ALA A 177 -34.10 -3.22 -18.26
N ILE A 178 -33.38 -2.18 -17.82
CA ILE A 178 -33.95 -0.85 -17.57
C ILE A 178 -34.41 -0.19 -18.87
N GLU A 179 -33.61 -0.27 -19.94
CA GLU A 179 -33.99 0.20 -21.28
C GLU A 179 -35.27 -0.50 -21.78
N ARG A 180 -35.37 -1.83 -21.68
CA ARG A 180 -36.58 -2.58 -22.06
C ARG A 180 -37.82 -2.17 -21.26
N TYR A 181 -37.67 -1.89 -19.97
CA TYR A 181 -38.80 -1.39 -19.18
C TYR A 181 -39.26 -0.01 -19.68
N GLY A 182 -38.31 0.90 -19.93
CA GLY A 182 -38.61 2.24 -20.39
C GLY A 182 -39.13 2.31 -21.83
N SER A 183 -38.87 1.31 -22.68
CA SER A 183 -39.48 1.22 -24.01
C SER A 183 -40.99 0.90 -23.94
N ILE A 184 -41.42 0.17 -22.90
CA ILE A 184 -42.82 -0.20 -22.65
C ILE A 184 -43.55 0.90 -21.88
N LYS A 185 -42.92 1.44 -20.82
CA LYS A 185 -43.54 2.44 -19.95
C LYS A 185 -42.84 3.79 -20.09
N ARG A 186 -43.57 4.78 -20.61
CA ARG A 186 -43.12 6.17 -20.72
C ARG A 186 -43.66 7.01 -19.56
N TYR A 187 -42.87 7.98 -19.13
CA TYR A 187 -43.22 8.99 -18.14
C TYR A 187 -43.21 10.37 -18.81
N GLU A 188 -43.88 11.35 -18.22
CA GLU A 188 -43.73 12.73 -18.67
C GLU A 188 -42.32 13.25 -18.34
N TYR A 189 -41.72 13.96 -19.28
CA TYR A 189 -40.46 14.66 -19.05
C TYR A 189 -40.68 15.79 -18.04
N VAL A 190 -39.72 15.99 -17.15
CA VAL A 190 -39.74 17.08 -16.17
C VAL A 190 -38.80 18.16 -16.64
N GLN A 191 -39.37 19.33 -16.93
CA GLN A 191 -38.60 20.49 -17.30
C GLN A 191 -37.73 20.96 -16.13
N THR A 192 -36.44 21.17 -16.37
CA THR A 192 -35.52 21.72 -15.37
C THR A 192 -35.48 23.23 -15.49
N LYS A 193 -35.60 23.95 -14.37
CA LYS A 193 -35.53 25.42 -14.38
C LYS A 193 -34.09 25.89 -14.60
N PRO A 194 -33.87 27.09 -15.18
CA PRO A 194 -32.53 27.61 -15.48
C PRO A 194 -31.55 27.59 -14.29
N ASP A 195 -32.01 27.93 -13.09
CA ASP A 195 -31.13 28.03 -11.91
C ASP A 195 -31.04 26.72 -11.10
N GLU A 196 -31.74 25.66 -11.52
CA GLU A 196 -31.69 24.37 -10.85
C GLU A 196 -30.42 23.59 -11.21
N CYS A 197 -29.75 23.02 -10.21
CA CYS A 197 -28.59 22.16 -10.40
C CYS A 197 -28.97 20.95 -11.27
N ILE A 198 -28.19 20.67 -12.33
CA ILE A 198 -28.33 19.46 -13.15
C ILE A 198 -27.18 18.50 -12.98
N THR A 199 -26.04 18.97 -12.48
CA THR A 199 -24.88 18.11 -12.27
C THR A 199 -23.96 18.63 -11.18
N ILE A 200 -23.30 17.69 -10.49
CA ILE A 200 -22.30 17.98 -9.46
C ILE A 200 -20.98 17.36 -9.90
N ILE A 201 -19.97 18.21 -10.12
CA ILE A 201 -18.66 17.78 -10.57
C ILE A 201 -17.70 17.84 -9.40
N TYR A 202 -17.18 16.68 -8.98
CA TYR A 202 -16.20 16.61 -7.90
C TYR A 202 -14.79 16.90 -8.40
N THR A 203 -14.11 17.85 -7.76
CA THR A 203 -12.71 18.19 -8.03
C THR A 203 -11.83 17.70 -6.87
N SER A 204 -10.68 17.10 -7.17
CA SER A 204 -9.69 16.69 -6.17
C SER A 204 -8.97 17.94 -5.63
N GLY A 205 -9.58 18.64 -4.68
CA GLY A 205 -9.03 19.86 -4.09
C GLY A 205 -7.75 19.62 -3.28
N SER A 206 -6.97 20.68 -3.07
CA SER A 206 -5.73 20.66 -2.28
C SER A 206 -5.92 20.40 -0.77
N SER A 207 -7.18 20.35 -0.30
CA SER A 207 -7.58 20.17 1.10
C SER A 207 -7.78 18.72 1.53
N GLY A 208 -7.45 17.73 0.67
CA GLY A 208 -7.50 16.30 1.01
C GLY A 208 -8.82 15.57 0.74
N PHE A 209 -9.96 16.28 0.63
CA PHE A 209 -11.25 15.71 0.22
C PHE A 209 -11.79 16.34 -1.07
N PRO A 210 -12.44 15.57 -1.97
CA PRO A 210 -13.06 16.11 -3.17
C PRO A 210 -14.19 17.12 -2.87
N LYS A 211 -14.25 18.23 -3.62
CA LYS A 211 -15.30 19.24 -3.48
C LYS A 211 -16.27 19.17 -4.66
N GLY A 212 -17.58 19.07 -4.39
CA GLY A 212 -18.60 18.93 -5.44
C GLY A 212 -19.14 20.28 -5.91
N ALA A 213 -18.69 20.76 -7.07
CA ALA A 213 -19.17 21.99 -7.69
C ALA A 213 -20.56 21.78 -8.30
N MET A 214 -21.56 22.53 -7.84
CA MET A 214 -22.94 22.46 -8.34
C MET A 214 -23.09 23.33 -9.59
N ILE A 215 -23.46 22.72 -10.72
CA ILE A 215 -23.67 23.44 -11.99
C ILE A 215 -25.15 23.44 -12.33
N SER A 216 -25.72 24.63 -12.51
CA SER A 216 -27.12 24.83 -12.90
C SER A 216 -27.36 24.51 -14.37
N GLU A 217 -28.62 24.29 -14.75
CA GLU A 217 -29.04 24.08 -16.14
C GLU A 217 -28.51 25.20 -17.04
N LYS A 218 -28.74 26.46 -16.65
CA LYS A 218 -28.32 27.65 -17.39
C LYS A 218 -26.81 27.71 -17.53
N ALA A 219 -26.08 27.53 -16.43
CA ALA A 219 -24.62 27.60 -16.43
C ALA A 219 -24.01 26.51 -17.30
N PHE A 220 -24.54 25.29 -17.23
CA PHE A 220 -24.06 24.19 -18.06
C PHE A 220 -24.41 24.41 -19.54
N ARG A 221 -25.65 24.82 -19.85
CA ARG A 221 -26.12 25.07 -21.22
C ARG A 221 -25.39 26.24 -21.88
N SER A 222 -24.96 27.25 -21.12
CA SER A 222 -24.16 28.38 -21.62
C SER A 222 -22.83 27.96 -22.27
N ASN A 223 -22.33 26.74 -21.99
CA ASN A 223 -21.13 26.20 -22.66
C ASN A 223 -21.40 25.76 -24.11
N PHE A 224 -22.66 25.76 -24.57
CA PHE A 224 -23.05 25.34 -25.90
C PHE A 224 -23.70 26.51 -26.67
N PRO A 225 -22.92 27.56 -27.01
CA PRO A 225 -23.44 28.68 -27.79
C PRO A 225 -24.02 28.21 -29.12
N GLN A 226 -24.97 28.97 -29.67
CA GLN A 226 -25.52 28.66 -30.99
C GLN A 226 -24.37 28.63 -32.00
N PRO A 227 -24.32 27.62 -32.89
CA PRO A 227 -23.26 27.57 -33.88
C PRO A 227 -23.39 28.77 -34.81
N ASN A 228 -22.49 29.75 -34.69
CA ASN A 228 -22.16 30.62 -35.82
C ASN A 228 -21.49 29.73 -36.88
N LEU A 229 -22.30 29.34 -37.87
CA LEU A 229 -21.93 28.79 -39.18
C LEU A 229 -20.43 28.82 -39.47
N SER A 230 -19.72 27.70 -39.22
CA SER A 230 -18.34 27.49 -39.72
C SER A 230 -17.88 26.02 -39.77
N PHE A 231 -18.63 25.04 -39.25
CA PHE A 231 -18.30 23.64 -39.54
C PHE A 231 -18.85 23.28 -40.91
N ARG A 232 -18.08 23.58 -41.97
CA ARG A 232 -18.34 23.07 -43.33
C ARG A 232 -18.41 21.53 -43.38
N ASN A 233 -17.89 20.84 -42.36
CA ASN A 233 -17.81 19.38 -42.26
C ASN A 233 -18.29 18.88 -40.88
N GLU A 234 -18.86 17.67 -40.85
CA GLU A 234 -19.31 16.96 -39.64
C GLU A 234 -18.20 16.87 -38.56
N PRO A 235 -18.44 17.33 -37.31
CA PRO A 235 -17.46 17.28 -36.25
C PRO A 235 -17.22 15.84 -35.79
N VAL A 236 -15.94 15.48 -35.62
CA VAL A 236 -15.51 14.14 -35.17
C VAL A 236 -14.56 14.30 -33.99
N LYS A 237 -14.86 13.62 -32.90
CA LYS A 237 -14.10 13.68 -31.64
C LYS A 237 -13.64 12.28 -31.23
N LEU A 238 -12.41 12.21 -30.71
CA LEU A 238 -11.95 11.10 -29.89
C LEU A 238 -12.14 11.46 -28.40
N CYS A 239 -12.92 10.66 -27.68
CA CYS A 239 -13.20 10.76 -26.26
C CYS A 239 -12.27 9.82 -25.48
N TYR A 240 -11.11 10.34 -25.07
CA TYR A 240 -10.10 9.58 -24.32
C TYR A 240 -9.88 10.13 -22.90
N ARG A 241 -10.26 11.39 -22.63
CA ARG A 241 -10.18 11.96 -21.29
C ARG A 241 -11.43 11.59 -20.51
N PRO A 242 -11.32 11.31 -19.20
CA PRO A 242 -12.46 10.92 -18.36
C PRO A 242 -13.66 11.85 -18.52
N LEU A 243 -14.81 11.26 -18.86
CA LEU A 243 -16.10 11.96 -18.94
C LEU A 243 -16.59 12.47 -17.58
N SER A 244 -15.97 12.02 -16.48
CA SER A 244 -16.25 12.57 -15.16
C SER A 244 -15.75 14.00 -14.97
N TRP A 245 -14.87 14.51 -15.84
CA TRP A 245 -14.46 15.90 -15.82
C TRP A 245 -15.30 16.76 -16.77
N ALA A 246 -15.43 18.03 -16.43
CA ALA A 246 -16.25 18.98 -17.19
C ALA A 246 -15.81 19.08 -18.67
N THR A 247 -14.51 19.21 -18.94
CA THR A 247 -14.01 19.55 -20.27
C THR A 247 -14.36 18.52 -21.34
N ASP A 248 -14.05 17.23 -21.11
CA ASP A 248 -14.28 16.22 -22.15
C ASP A 248 -15.76 15.93 -22.31
N ARG A 249 -16.50 15.88 -21.20
CA ARG A 249 -17.95 15.75 -21.18
C ARG A 249 -18.65 16.86 -21.96
N GLN A 250 -18.35 18.13 -21.67
CA GLN A 250 -18.89 19.27 -22.40
C GLN A 250 -18.56 19.19 -23.88
N SER A 251 -17.30 18.93 -24.24
CA SER A 251 -16.93 18.82 -25.66
C SER A 251 -17.65 17.67 -26.38
N SER A 252 -17.89 16.53 -25.71
CA SER A 252 -18.68 15.41 -26.26
C SER A 252 -20.14 15.79 -26.45
N ILE A 253 -20.76 16.45 -25.48
CA ILE A 253 -22.13 16.95 -25.59
C ILE A 253 -22.25 17.97 -26.73
N GLY A 254 -21.29 18.90 -26.86
CA GLY A 254 -21.25 19.87 -27.94
C GLY A 254 -21.20 19.21 -29.33
N VAL A 255 -20.37 18.17 -29.49
CA VAL A 255 -20.29 17.38 -30.74
C VAL A 255 -21.59 16.63 -31.01
N PHE A 256 -22.23 16.07 -29.99
CA PHE A 256 -23.53 15.41 -30.11
C PHE A 256 -24.61 16.39 -30.58
N LEU A 257 -24.71 17.56 -29.94
CA LEU A 257 -25.68 18.60 -30.29
C LEU A 257 -25.46 19.16 -31.71
N ALA A 258 -24.23 19.13 -32.21
CA ALA A 258 -23.89 19.51 -33.58
C ALA A 258 -24.09 18.40 -34.63
N GLY A 259 -24.63 17.24 -34.25
CA GLY A 259 -24.86 16.11 -35.16
C GLY A 259 -23.58 15.44 -35.65
N GLY A 260 -22.54 15.43 -34.81
CA GLY A 260 -21.24 14.83 -35.08
C GLY A 260 -21.06 13.43 -34.52
N ARG A 261 -19.80 12.95 -34.59
CA ARG A 261 -19.39 11.59 -34.19
C ARG A 261 -18.43 11.61 -33.03
N ILE A 262 -18.66 10.73 -32.06
CA ILE A 262 -17.83 10.56 -30.86
C ILE A 262 -17.28 9.13 -30.85
N ALA A 263 -15.98 8.99 -31.09
CA ALA A 263 -15.25 7.75 -30.92
C ALA A 263 -14.79 7.63 -29.46
N PHE A 264 -14.99 6.49 -28.83
CA PHE A 264 -14.51 6.21 -27.47
C PHE A 264 -13.17 5.47 -27.53
N SER A 265 -12.16 6.00 -26.85
CA SER A 265 -10.85 5.36 -26.74
C SER A 265 -10.95 4.04 -25.98
N THR A 266 -10.05 3.11 -26.28
CA THR A 266 -9.88 1.86 -25.54
C THR A 266 -9.39 2.07 -24.10
N GLY A 267 -8.94 3.28 -23.76
CA GLY A 267 -8.48 3.64 -22.42
C GLY A 267 -6.98 3.43 -22.17
N ASP A 268 -6.28 2.81 -23.13
CA ASP A 268 -4.82 2.67 -23.08
C ASP A 268 -4.14 3.82 -23.85
N VAL A 269 -3.49 4.72 -23.10
CA VAL A 269 -2.80 5.88 -23.65
C VAL A 269 -1.62 5.54 -24.55
N THR A 270 -1.11 4.30 -24.50
CA THR A 270 -0.03 3.86 -25.40
C THR A 270 -0.50 3.75 -26.85
N HIS A 271 -1.79 3.50 -27.06
CA HIS A 271 -2.43 3.43 -28.38
C HIS A 271 -3.01 4.78 -28.85
N LEU A 272 -2.90 5.85 -28.06
CA LEU A 272 -3.62 7.10 -28.33
C LEU A 272 -3.35 7.67 -29.73
N MET A 273 -2.10 7.69 -30.20
CA MET A 273 -1.77 8.25 -31.53
C MET A 273 -2.24 7.35 -32.67
N GLU A 274 -2.28 6.04 -32.46
CA GLU A 274 -2.89 5.08 -33.39
C GLU A 274 -4.40 5.33 -33.50
N GLU A 275 -5.09 5.49 -32.37
CA GLU A 275 -6.52 5.79 -32.34
C GLU A 275 -6.86 7.15 -32.97
N VAL A 276 -6.05 8.19 -32.70
CA VAL A 276 -6.17 9.49 -33.37
C VAL A 276 -6.04 9.33 -34.89
N SER A 277 -5.12 8.49 -35.35
CA SER A 277 -4.91 8.20 -36.78
C SER A 277 -6.07 7.46 -37.42
N LEU A 278 -6.71 6.53 -36.69
CA LEU A 278 -7.90 5.79 -37.14
C LEU A 278 -9.15 6.67 -37.17
N VAL A 279 -9.41 7.41 -36.09
CA VAL A 279 -10.62 8.24 -35.92
C VAL A 279 -10.58 9.49 -36.78
N ARG A 280 -9.38 10.05 -37.02
CA ARG A 280 -9.16 11.28 -37.80
C ARG A 280 -10.05 12.44 -37.30
N PRO A 281 -9.93 12.83 -36.01
CA PRO A 281 -10.80 13.85 -35.42
C PRO A 281 -10.67 15.20 -36.13
N THR A 282 -11.72 16.00 -36.09
CA THR A 282 -11.73 17.38 -36.65
C THR A 282 -11.06 18.38 -35.71
N SER A 283 -11.03 18.06 -34.42
CA SER A 283 -10.31 18.80 -33.39
C SER A 283 -9.74 17.83 -32.39
N PHE A 284 -8.53 18.10 -31.90
CA PHE A 284 -7.90 17.32 -30.85
C PHE A 284 -7.57 18.22 -29.66
N SER A 285 -7.60 17.68 -28.46
CA SER A 285 -7.25 18.45 -27.28
C SER A 285 -6.52 17.56 -26.30
N GLY A 286 -5.52 18.12 -25.61
CA GLY A 286 -4.76 17.36 -24.64
C GLY A 286 -4.03 18.23 -23.64
N PRO A 287 -3.77 17.70 -22.44
CA PRO A 287 -2.98 18.39 -21.44
C PRO A 287 -1.53 18.59 -21.93
N PRO A 288 -0.79 19.56 -21.38
CA PRO A 288 0.61 19.80 -21.73
C PRO A 288 1.51 18.56 -21.66
N THR A 289 1.19 17.58 -20.80
CA THR A 289 1.97 16.34 -20.68
C THR A 289 2.06 15.52 -21.97
N ILE A 290 1.00 15.49 -22.79
CA ILE A 290 1.02 14.81 -24.09
C ILE A 290 2.00 15.52 -25.03
N TRP A 291 1.91 16.85 -25.09
CA TRP A 291 2.71 17.67 -25.98
C TRP A 291 4.18 17.72 -25.58
N ASN A 292 4.46 17.74 -24.28
CA ASN A 292 5.81 17.64 -23.73
C ASN A 292 6.47 16.31 -24.12
N LYS A 293 5.72 15.20 -24.11
CA LYS A 293 6.26 13.89 -24.53
C LYS A 293 6.63 13.90 -26.01
N ILE A 294 5.73 14.39 -26.88
CA ILE A 294 6.01 14.52 -28.33
C ILE A 294 7.21 15.44 -28.58
N TYR A 295 7.27 16.58 -27.88
CA TYR A 295 8.39 17.51 -27.99
C TYR A 295 9.71 16.88 -27.53
N SER A 296 9.71 16.14 -26.42
CA SER A 296 10.90 15.45 -25.93
C SER A 296 11.40 14.41 -26.93
N GLU A 297 10.50 13.63 -27.53
CA GLU A 297 10.86 12.62 -28.54
C GLU A 297 11.42 13.28 -29.80
N TYR A 298 10.80 14.38 -30.25
CA TYR A 298 11.31 15.22 -31.33
C TYR A 298 12.70 15.76 -31.02
N LYS A 299 12.90 16.33 -29.83
CA LYS A 299 14.19 16.93 -29.42
C LYS A 299 15.29 15.88 -29.33
N THR A 300 15.01 14.72 -28.73
CA THR A 300 15.95 13.59 -28.67
C THR A 300 16.34 13.13 -30.07
N THR A 301 15.36 12.96 -30.97
CA THR A 301 15.61 12.52 -32.34
C THR A 301 16.44 13.55 -33.12
N LEU A 302 16.10 14.84 -32.96
CA LEU A 302 16.84 15.93 -33.58
C LEU A 302 18.29 15.93 -33.10
N THR A 303 18.53 15.89 -31.79
CA THR A 303 19.88 15.88 -31.24
C THR A 303 20.70 14.67 -31.72
N LEU A 304 20.08 13.49 -31.80
CA LEU A 304 20.73 12.30 -32.34
C LEU A 304 21.15 12.47 -33.81
N MET A 305 20.26 13.01 -34.64
CA MET A 305 20.53 13.18 -36.07
C MET A 305 21.52 14.31 -36.36
N THR A 306 21.69 15.26 -35.43
CA THR A 306 22.60 16.41 -35.59
C THR A 306 23.89 16.30 -34.77
N ARG A 307 24.10 15.21 -34.02
CA ARG A 307 25.21 15.07 -33.05
C ARG A 307 26.58 15.36 -33.64
N ASP A 308 26.86 14.82 -34.83
CA ASP A 308 28.16 14.98 -35.52
C ASP A 308 28.09 16.01 -36.66
N GLN A 309 27.02 16.81 -36.72
CA GLN A 309 26.77 17.75 -37.81
C GLN A 309 27.04 19.18 -37.34
N SER A 310 27.91 19.90 -38.03
CA SER A 310 28.25 21.29 -37.73
C SER A 310 27.71 22.29 -38.76
N ASN A 311 27.20 21.81 -39.89
CA ASN A 311 26.62 22.64 -40.94
C ASN A 311 25.15 23.01 -40.63
N ALA A 312 24.90 24.31 -40.45
CA ALA A 312 23.59 24.84 -40.10
C ALA A 312 22.48 24.55 -41.13
N ASP A 313 22.79 24.54 -42.43
CA ASP A 313 21.80 24.28 -43.49
C ASP A 313 21.35 22.81 -43.48
N ILE A 314 22.28 21.90 -43.18
CA ILE A 314 21.98 20.47 -43.04
C ILE A 314 21.14 20.23 -41.79
N ILE A 315 21.49 20.86 -40.67
CA ILE A 315 20.71 20.80 -39.42
C ILE A 315 19.27 21.29 -39.66
N ALA A 316 19.10 22.44 -40.34
CA ALA A 316 17.79 22.99 -40.66
C ALA A 316 16.97 22.03 -41.57
N THR A 317 17.62 21.37 -42.52
CA THR A 317 16.97 20.38 -43.40
C THR A 317 16.51 19.13 -42.63
N ILE A 318 17.35 18.64 -41.70
CA ILE A 318 17.00 17.54 -40.79
C ILE A 318 15.82 17.93 -39.92
N GLU A 319 15.86 19.14 -39.34
CA GLU A 319 14.81 19.67 -38.48
C GLU A 319 13.47 19.77 -39.23
N GLU A 320 13.44 20.34 -40.44
CA GLU A 320 12.22 20.43 -41.24
C GLU A 320 11.68 19.04 -41.63
N THR A 321 12.55 18.09 -41.95
CA THR A 321 12.16 16.70 -42.25
C THR A 321 11.52 16.03 -41.03
N LEU A 322 12.11 16.21 -39.84
CA LEU A 322 11.55 15.71 -38.59
C LEU A 322 10.21 16.35 -38.26
N LEU A 323 10.09 17.67 -38.40
CA LEU A 323 8.81 18.36 -38.21
C LEU A 323 7.72 17.78 -39.12
N GLN A 324 8.03 17.47 -40.39
CA GLN A 324 7.11 16.82 -41.32
C GLN A 324 6.75 15.38 -40.92
N GLN A 325 7.68 14.62 -40.34
CA GLN A 325 7.42 13.27 -39.83
C GLN A 325 6.48 13.33 -38.62
N PHE A 326 6.78 14.17 -37.63
CA PHE A 326 5.97 14.35 -36.43
C PHE A 326 4.59 14.97 -36.75
N ALA A 327 4.50 15.83 -37.78
CA ALA A 327 3.23 16.39 -38.23
C ALA A 327 2.21 15.31 -38.65
N LYS A 328 2.66 14.11 -39.06
CA LYS A 328 1.79 12.99 -39.45
C LYS A 328 1.06 12.35 -38.27
N LEU A 329 1.52 12.57 -37.03
CA LEU A 329 0.84 12.10 -35.82
C LEU A 329 -0.57 12.69 -35.69
N ILE A 330 -0.77 13.91 -36.22
CA ILE A 330 -2.06 14.58 -36.25
C ILE A 330 -2.63 14.52 -37.68
N PRO A 331 -3.81 13.91 -37.88
CA PRO A 331 -4.42 13.80 -39.20
C PRO A 331 -4.79 15.17 -39.78
N ILE A 332 -4.63 15.33 -41.09
CA ILE A 332 -4.90 16.61 -41.80
C ILE A 332 -6.36 17.12 -41.70
N ARG A 333 -7.28 16.23 -41.29
CA ARG A 333 -8.68 16.55 -40.99
C ARG A 333 -8.82 17.33 -39.69
N CYS A 334 -7.89 17.17 -38.75
CA CYS A 334 -7.80 17.98 -37.55
C CYS A 334 -7.45 19.41 -37.97
N LYS A 335 -8.29 20.37 -37.57
CA LYS A 335 -8.09 21.81 -37.85
C LYS A 335 -7.80 22.63 -36.61
N LEU A 336 -8.06 22.08 -35.43
CA LEU A 336 -7.87 22.75 -34.15
C LEU A 336 -7.22 21.79 -33.16
N ILE A 337 -6.11 22.23 -32.56
CA ILE A 337 -5.52 21.62 -31.38
C ILE A 337 -5.70 22.58 -30.21
N ALA A 338 -6.44 22.15 -29.19
CA ALA A 338 -6.56 22.89 -27.93
C ALA A 338 -5.65 22.30 -26.85
N VAL A 339 -4.84 23.16 -26.24
CA VAL A 339 -3.99 22.83 -25.09
C VAL A 339 -4.59 23.49 -23.86
N GLY A 340 -4.72 22.76 -22.77
CA GLY A 340 -5.31 23.31 -21.56
C GLY A 340 -5.27 22.35 -20.39
N GLY A 341 -5.80 22.81 -19.26
CA GLY A 341 -5.71 22.10 -17.99
C GLY A 341 -4.53 22.58 -17.15
N SER A 342 -3.35 22.83 -17.71
CA SER A 342 -2.22 23.47 -17.02
C SER A 342 -1.42 24.34 -17.98
N MET A 343 -0.49 25.13 -17.47
CA MET A 343 0.40 25.96 -18.30
C MET A 343 1.27 25.08 -19.20
N VAL A 344 1.43 25.51 -20.46
CA VAL A 344 2.38 24.92 -21.42
C VAL A 344 3.59 25.83 -21.56
N SER A 345 4.79 25.26 -21.67
CA SER A 345 6.00 26.06 -21.89
C SER A 345 5.93 26.75 -23.26
N PRO A 346 6.36 28.04 -23.37
CA PRO A 346 6.43 28.75 -24.65
C PRO A 346 7.20 27.99 -25.73
N VAL A 347 8.27 27.27 -25.36
CA VAL A 347 9.09 26.50 -26.29
C VAL A 347 8.32 25.31 -26.89
N VAL A 348 7.53 24.62 -26.06
CA VAL A 348 6.70 23.49 -26.52
C VAL A 348 5.55 24.01 -27.38
N PHE A 349 4.95 25.13 -26.99
CA PHE A 349 3.89 25.77 -27.76
C PHE A 349 4.37 26.25 -29.14
N ASP A 350 5.57 26.84 -29.23
CA ASP A 350 6.21 27.20 -30.50
C ASP A 350 6.49 25.98 -31.37
N PHE A 351 7.05 24.91 -30.79
CA PHE A 351 7.23 23.64 -31.49
C PHE A 351 5.91 23.12 -32.08
N MET A 352 4.81 23.15 -31.32
CA MET A 352 3.50 22.70 -31.80
C MET A 352 3.05 23.53 -33.02
N LYS A 353 3.21 24.85 -32.98
CA LYS A 353 2.88 25.73 -34.12
C LYS A 353 3.73 25.43 -35.34
N ARG A 354 5.03 25.17 -35.16
CA ARG A 354 5.96 24.85 -36.24
C ARG A 354 5.75 23.45 -36.83
N CYS A 355 5.38 22.48 -36.00
CA CYS A 355 5.16 21.09 -36.42
C CYS A 355 3.78 20.90 -37.05
N PHE A 356 2.72 21.37 -36.41
CA PHE A 356 1.33 21.14 -36.84
C PHE A 356 0.76 22.34 -37.61
N ARG A 357 1.49 22.84 -38.63
CA ARG A 357 1.11 24.03 -39.43
C ARG A 357 -0.27 23.94 -40.10
N HIS A 358 -0.83 22.74 -40.22
CA HIS A 358 -2.15 22.48 -40.80
C HIS A 358 -3.31 22.64 -39.79
N CYS A 359 -3.00 22.85 -38.51
CA CYS A 359 -3.93 23.07 -37.41
C CYS A 359 -3.75 24.49 -36.83
N GLN A 360 -4.84 25.07 -36.34
CA GLN A 360 -4.77 26.16 -35.37
C GLN A 360 -4.40 25.57 -34.01
N ILE A 361 -3.36 26.11 -33.36
CA ILE A 361 -2.98 25.74 -32.00
C ILE A 361 -3.50 26.82 -31.06
N MET A 362 -4.33 26.42 -30.10
CA MET A 362 -4.99 27.32 -29.17
C MET A 362 -4.69 26.90 -27.73
N GLU A 363 -4.20 27.82 -26.92
CA GLU A 363 -4.10 27.65 -25.47
C GLU A 363 -5.42 28.04 -24.82
N SER A 364 -5.89 27.27 -23.84
CA SER A 364 -7.17 27.53 -23.15
C SER A 364 -7.01 27.38 -21.64
N TYR A 365 -7.50 28.37 -20.90
CA TYR A 365 -7.52 28.37 -19.45
C TYR A 365 -8.94 28.51 -18.92
N GLY A 366 -9.22 27.80 -17.84
CA GLY A 366 -10.50 27.79 -17.14
C GLY A 366 -10.47 26.85 -15.94
N THR A 367 -11.53 26.89 -15.15
CA THR A 367 -11.72 26.03 -13.97
C THR A 367 -13.06 25.31 -14.03
N THR A 368 -13.30 24.34 -13.15
CA THR A 368 -14.61 23.67 -13.09
C THR A 368 -15.68 24.64 -12.59
N GLU A 369 -15.28 25.55 -11.70
CA GLU A 369 -16.10 26.53 -11.00
C GLU A 369 -16.48 27.73 -11.88
N SER A 370 -15.66 28.09 -12.86
CA SER A 370 -15.88 29.26 -13.73
C SER A 370 -16.20 28.93 -15.19
N GLY A 371 -15.87 27.72 -15.66
CA GLY A 371 -15.78 27.44 -17.10
C GLY A 371 -14.53 28.04 -17.73
N GLY A 372 -14.52 28.16 -19.07
CA GLY A 372 -13.45 28.81 -19.83
C GLY A 372 -13.32 30.29 -19.48
N ILE A 373 -12.07 30.77 -19.39
CA ILE A 373 -11.73 32.17 -19.05
C ILE A 373 -10.95 32.83 -20.18
N THR A 374 -9.89 32.18 -20.67
CA THR A 374 -9.06 32.73 -21.75
C THR A 374 -8.83 31.74 -22.88
N TYR A 375 -8.61 32.28 -24.07
CA TYR A 375 -8.12 31.58 -25.26
C TYR A 375 -6.93 32.34 -25.83
N ASP A 376 -5.79 31.67 -26.02
CA ASP A 376 -4.51 32.29 -26.40
C ASP A 376 -4.14 33.50 -25.52
N ASN A 377 -4.37 33.35 -24.21
CA ASN A 377 -4.20 34.39 -23.17
C ASN A 377 -5.16 35.59 -23.30
N LEU A 378 -6.03 35.65 -24.31
CA LEU A 378 -7.03 36.68 -24.45
C LEU A 378 -8.23 36.37 -23.56
N LEU A 379 -8.62 37.33 -22.73
CA LEU A 379 -9.83 37.21 -21.92
C LEU A 379 -11.07 37.26 -22.82
N GLU A 380 -12.00 36.34 -22.58
CA GLU A 380 -13.30 36.37 -23.25
C GLU A 380 -14.07 37.66 -22.94
N MET A 381 -14.61 38.29 -23.99
CA MET A 381 -15.38 39.54 -23.85
C MET A 381 -16.63 39.40 -22.97
N SER A 382 -17.15 38.19 -22.81
CA SER A 382 -18.34 37.89 -22.01
C SER A 382 -18.07 37.87 -20.50
N ILE A 383 -16.80 37.94 -20.09
CA ILE A 383 -16.36 37.75 -18.72
C ILE A 383 -16.10 39.10 -18.05
N ASN A 384 -16.78 39.32 -16.92
CA ASN A 384 -16.40 40.39 -16.01
C ASN A 384 -15.23 39.89 -15.15
N TYR A 385 -14.19 40.70 -15.01
CA TYR A 385 -13.01 40.34 -14.23
C TYR A 385 -12.56 41.50 -13.34
N ARG A 386 -11.81 41.17 -12.28
CA ARG A 386 -10.99 42.13 -11.55
C ARG A 386 -9.72 41.46 -11.02
N LEU A 387 -8.74 42.28 -10.69
CA LEU A 387 -7.46 41.85 -10.12
C LEU A 387 -7.37 42.34 -8.68
N GLU A 388 -7.07 41.44 -7.73
CA GLU A 388 -6.86 41.80 -6.32
C GLU A 388 -5.40 41.58 -5.94
N SER A 389 -4.79 42.54 -5.23
CA SER A 389 -3.42 42.39 -4.73
C SER A 389 -3.32 41.22 -3.74
N VAL A 390 -2.20 40.51 -3.78
CA VAL A 390 -1.87 39.43 -2.83
C VAL A 390 -0.59 39.86 -2.13
N ILE A 391 -0.75 40.77 -1.17
CA ILE A 391 0.34 41.49 -0.49
C ILE A 391 1.27 40.50 0.20
N GLU A 392 0.72 39.45 0.80
CA GLU A 392 1.47 38.40 1.46
C GLU A 392 2.47 37.69 0.54
N MET A 393 2.21 37.63 -0.77
CA MET A 393 3.08 37.04 -1.80
C MET A 393 3.94 38.08 -2.54
N GLY A 394 3.76 39.38 -2.25
CA GLY A 394 4.45 40.46 -2.96
C GLY A 394 3.94 40.73 -4.38
N TYR A 395 2.69 40.33 -4.69
CA TYR A 395 2.02 40.68 -5.95
C TYR A 395 1.06 41.83 -5.71
N THR A 396 1.31 42.96 -6.37
CA THR A 396 0.53 44.19 -6.19
C THR A 396 0.09 44.79 -7.52
N LEU A 397 -0.99 45.58 -7.47
CA LEU A 397 -1.46 46.34 -8.62
C LEU A 397 -0.49 47.44 -9.07
N ASP A 398 0.48 47.81 -8.23
CA ASP A 398 1.49 48.82 -8.54
C ASP A 398 2.74 48.23 -9.24
N ASP A 399 2.80 46.90 -9.35
CA ASP A 399 3.93 46.20 -9.94
C ASP A 399 4.19 46.64 -11.39
N LYS A 400 5.48 46.68 -11.76
CA LYS A 400 5.96 47.06 -13.09
C LYS A 400 6.74 45.91 -13.73
N PRO A 401 6.66 45.70 -15.05
CA PRO A 401 5.96 46.52 -16.04
C PRO A 401 4.42 46.35 -16.05
N PHE A 402 3.90 45.26 -15.50
CA PHE A 402 2.47 44.94 -15.51
C PHE A 402 1.94 44.75 -14.08
N PRO A 403 0.69 45.16 -13.79
CA PRO A 403 0.07 44.91 -12.49
C PRO A 403 -0.15 43.41 -12.28
N ARG A 404 0.03 42.95 -11.04
CA ARG A 404 -0.07 41.52 -10.67
C ARG A 404 -1.01 41.31 -9.48
N GLY A 405 -1.72 40.18 -9.48
CA GLY A 405 -2.64 39.83 -8.40
C GLY A 405 -3.45 38.58 -8.67
N GLU A 406 -4.34 38.24 -7.74
CA GLU A 406 -5.31 37.16 -7.88
C GLU A 406 -6.39 37.56 -8.89
N LEU A 407 -6.63 36.70 -9.89
CA LEU A 407 -7.70 36.88 -10.85
C LEU A 407 -9.05 36.52 -10.22
N LEU A 408 -10.00 37.43 -10.31
CA LEU A 408 -11.39 37.19 -9.94
C LEU A 408 -12.26 37.32 -11.18
N VAL A 409 -13.18 36.37 -11.37
CA VAL A 409 -14.04 36.33 -12.57
C VAL A 409 -15.51 36.21 -12.19
N LYS A 410 -16.37 36.76 -13.05
CA LYS A 410 -17.81 36.56 -13.02
C LYS A 410 -18.29 36.22 -14.42
N THR A 411 -18.77 35.00 -14.60
CA THR A 411 -19.13 34.42 -15.90
C THR A 411 -20.52 33.78 -15.86
N SER A 412 -21.17 33.61 -17.01
CA SER A 412 -22.45 32.91 -17.10
C SER A 412 -22.37 31.41 -16.85
N THR A 413 -21.15 30.84 -16.86
CA THR A 413 -20.87 29.40 -16.68
C THR A 413 -20.44 29.06 -15.26
N MET A 414 -20.48 30.02 -14.34
CA MET A 414 -20.09 29.80 -12.95
C MET A 414 -20.98 28.77 -12.23
N PHE A 415 -20.33 27.97 -11.39
CA PHE A 415 -21.00 27.12 -10.40
C PHE A 415 -21.86 27.93 -9.43
N SER A 416 -22.82 27.27 -8.78
CA SER A 416 -23.67 27.87 -7.73
C SER A 416 -23.07 27.75 -6.33
N GLY A 417 -21.89 27.13 -6.20
CA GLY A 417 -21.24 26.80 -4.93
C GLY A 417 -20.92 25.31 -4.79
N TYR A 418 -20.39 24.93 -3.63
CA TYR A 418 -20.06 23.55 -3.30
C TYR A 418 -21.18 22.88 -2.50
N ILE A 419 -21.59 21.67 -2.91
CA ILE A 419 -22.65 20.93 -2.19
C ILE A 419 -22.22 20.63 -0.75
N ASN A 420 -23.13 20.92 0.19
CA ASN A 420 -22.95 20.72 1.64
C ASN A 420 -21.68 21.35 2.22
N ASN A 421 -21.15 22.41 1.60
CA ASN A 421 -19.95 23.08 2.07
C ASN A 421 -20.10 24.62 1.95
N SER A 422 -20.88 25.19 2.87
CA SER A 422 -21.17 26.62 2.90
C SER A 422 -19.93 27.48 3.13
N ASP A 423 -18.98 26.99 3.93
CA ASP A 423 -17.81 27.76 4.34
C ASP A 423 -16.85 27.94 3.16
N GLU A 424 -16.53 26.85 2.46
CA GLU A 424 -15.72 26.94 1.23
C GLU A 424 -16.44 27.70 0.11
N THR A 425 -17.77 27.62 0.05
CA THR A 425 -18.55 28.42 -0.91
C THR A 425 -18.41 29.91 -0.64
N LYS A 426 -18.53 30.34 0.63
CA LYS A 426 -18.31 31.73 1.05
C LYS A 426 -16.86 32.19 0.86
N MET A 427 -15.89 31.28 0.99
CA MET A 427 -14.50 31.63 0.73
C MET A 427 -14.19 31.76 -0.77
N ALA A 428 -14.85 30.96 -1.62
CA ALA A 428 -14.64 30.96 -3.06
C ALA A 428 -15.34 32.13 -3.77
N LEU A 429 -16.45 32.63 -3.22
CA LEU A 429 -17.23 33.72 -3.78
C LEU A 429 -17.10 34.99 -2.92
N THR A 430 -16.94 36.12 -3.58
CA THR A 430 -16.99 37.45 -2.94
C THR A 430 -18.44 37.88 -2.70
N ASP A 431 -18.65 38.85 -1.80
CA ASP A 431 -19.99 39.37 -1.48
C ASP A 431 -20.72 39.94 -2.70
N ASP A 432 -19.98 40.45 -3.70
CA ASP A 432 -20.50 40.95 -4.97
C ASP A 432 -20.56 39.88 -6.09
N GLY A 433 -20.24 38.64 -5.77
CA GLY A 433 -20.46 37.46 -6.60
C GLY A 433 -19.38 37.16 -7.64
N PHE A 434 -18.16 37.69 -7.48
CA PHE A 434 -16.99 37.20 -8.22
C PHE A 434 -16.44 35.92 -7.59
N PHE A 435 -16.02 34.99 -8.43
CA PHE A 435 -15.27 33.80 -8.03
C PHE A 435 -13.77 34.10 -7.96
N ARG A 436 -13.16 33.69 -6.84
CA ARG A 436 -11.72 33.72 -6.61
C ARG A 436 -11.08 32.51 -7.25
N THR A 437 -10.39 32.70 -8.39
CA THR A 437 -9.76 31.57 -9.11
C THR A 437 -8.62 30.95 -8.33
N GLY A 438 -8.00 31.72 -7.43
CA GLY A 438 -6.76 31.35 -6.76
C GLY A 438 -5.54 31.33 -7.68
N ASP A 439 -5.67 31.80 -8.93
CA ASP A 439 -4.57 31.93 -9.89
C ASP A 439 -4.06 33.39 -9.91
N ILE A 440 -2.75 33.56 -9.85
CA ILE A 440 -2.07 34.86 -9.91
C ILE A 440 -1.71 35.16 -11.36
N VAL A 441 -2.01 36.37 -11.81
CA VAL A 441 -1.84 36.77 -13.20
C VAL A 441 -1.13 38.11 -13.35
N GLU A 442 -0.44 38.28 -14.47
CA GLU A 442 -0.04 39.57 -15.04
C GLU A 442 -1.14 40.05 -16.00
N LEU A 443 -1.57 41.30 -15.83
CA LEU A 443 -2.56 41.92 -16.72
C LEU A 443 -1.86 42.78 -17.77
N HIS A 444 -1.99 42.37 -19.03
CA HIS A 444 -1.47 43.09 -20.19
C HIS A 444 -2.64 43.76 -20.92
N CYS A 445 -2.85 45.05 -20.66
CA CYS A 445 -3.82 45.84 -21.41
C CYS A 445 -3.18 46.27 -22.74
N MET A 446 -3.78 45.86 -23.85
CA MET A 446 -3.34 46.24 -25.19
C MET A 446 -3.97 47.57 -25.62
N ASP A 447 -3.34 48.27 -26.55
CA ASP A 447 -3.79 49.58 -27.06
C ASP A 447 -5.17 49.52 -27.76
N ASP A 448 -5.58 48.33 -28.21
CA ASP A 448 -6.88 48.07 -28.86
C ASP A 448 -8.03 47.80 -27.86
N GLY A 449 -7.76 47.88 -26.56
CA GLY A 449 -8.72 47.60 -25.49
C GLY A 449 -8.88 46.12 -25.16
N GLN A 450 -8.17 45.23 -25.84
CA GLN A 450 -8.16 43.81 -25.53
C GLN A 450 -7.29 43.52 -24.30
N THR A 451 -7.79 42.67 -23.40
CA THR A 451 -7.06 42.29 -22.18
C THR A 451 -6.42 40.93 -22.38
N ASN A 452 -5.09 40.88 -22.27
CA ASN A 452 -4.31 39.65 -22.25
C ASN A 452 -3.92 39.34 -20.80
N ILE A 453 -4.13 38.10 -20.39
CA ILE A 453 -3.87 37.62 -19.04
C ILE A 453 -2.82 36.52 -19.12
N ARG A 454 -1.68 36.75 -18.47
CA ARG A 454 -0.65 35.73 -18.33
C ARG A 454 -0.69 35.16 -16.92
N ILE A 455 -0.95 33.86 -16.80
CA ILE A 455 -0.88 33.17 -15.51
C ILE A 455 0.59 33.03 -15.13
N ILE A 456 0.93 33.46 -13.92
CA ILE A 456 2.30 33.46 -13.42
C ILE A 456 2.45 32.65 -12.13
N ASP A 457 1.38 32.48 -11.36
CA ASP A 457 1.45 31.70 -10.12
C ASP A 457 0.06 31.21 -9.65
N ARG A 458 0.01 30.51 -8.52
CA ARG A 458 -1.22 30.06 -7.85
C ARG A 458 -1.14 30.35 -6.36
N LYS A 459 -2.13 31.08 -5.84
CA LYS A 459 -2.28 31.48 -4.43
C LYS A 459 -2.33 30.31 -3.43
N LYS A 460 -2.51 29.06 -3.90
CA LYS A 460 -2.51 27.87 -3.03
C LYS A 460 -1.36 26.89 -3.29
N ASN A 461 -0.51 27.13 -4.30
CA ASN A 461 0.57 26.20 -4.67
C ASN A 461 1.99 26.76 -4.47
N PHE A 462 2.14 27.98 -3.96
CA PHE A 462 3.44 28.52 -3.56
C PHE A 462 3.87 27.98 -2.19
N PHE A 463 5.18 27.96 -1.96
CA PHE A 463 5.73 27.81 -0.62
C PHE A 463 6.75 28.92 -0.35
N LYS A 464 6.98 29.16 0.93
CA LYS A 464 7.96 30.14 1.41
C LYS A 464 9.18 29.40 1.92
N LEU A 465 10.36 29.79 1.46
CA LEU A 465 11.64 29.29 1.95
C LEU A 465 12.06 30.03 3.24
N SER A 466 13.08 29.54 3.94
CA SER A 466 13.53 30.03 5.26
C SER A 466 13.89 31.53 5.30
N GLN A 467 14.46 32.05 4.22
CA GLN A 467 14.78 33.47 4.00
C GLN A 467 13.55 34.35 3.71
N GLY A 468 12.37 33.75 3.70
CA GLY A 468 11.10 34.41 3.47
C GLY A 468 10.77 34.74 2.01
N GLN A 469 11.47 34.13 1.06
CA GLN A 469 11.17 34.26 -0.37
C GLN A 469 10.10 33.25 -0.80
N PHE A 470 9.21 33.67 -1.68
CA PHE A 470 8.21 32.80 -2.29
C PHE A 470 8.76 32.13 -3.54
N VAL A 471 8.33 30.89 -3.76
CA VAL A 471 8.69 30.11 -4.94
C VAL A 471 7.43 29.50 -5.56
N SER A 472 7.32 29.63 -6.89
CA SER A 472 6.28 28.99 -7.69
C SER A 472 6.80 27.68 -8.29
N PRO A 473 6.45 26.50 -7.74
CA PRO A 473 7.01 25.25 -8.21
C PRO A 473 6.53 24.86 -9.62
N GLU A 474 5.29 25.18 -10.01
CA GLU A 474 4.78 24.85 -11.35
C GLU A 474 5.53 25.62 -12.45
N PHE A 475 5.89 26.88 -12.18
CA PHE A 475 6.71 27.69 -13.07
C PHE A 475 8.10 27.07 -13.26
N LEU A 476 8.78 26.71 -12.17
CA LEU A 476 10.11 26.08 -12.21
C LEU A 476 10.10 24.71 -12.92
N GLU A 477 9.08 23.89 -12.67
CA GLU A 477 8.90 22.60 -13.35
C GLU A 477 8.69 22.77 -14.86
N GLY A 478 8.01 23.84 -15.30
CA GLY A 478 7.84 24.18 -16.70
C GLY A 478 9.15 24.56 -17.39
N ILE A 479 10.04 25.26 -16.68
CA ILE A 479 11.37 25.64 -17.17
C ILE A 479 12.30 24.42 -17.23
N TYR A 480 12.45 23.70 -16.12
CA TYR A 480 13.42 22.61 -16.03
C TYR A 480 13.06 21.39 -16.88
N ARG A 481 11.79 21.21 -17.24
CA ARG A 481 11.35 20.20 -18.21
C ARG A 481 11.86 20.47 -19.65
N GLN A 482 12.45 21.64 -19.92
CA GLN A 482 13.15 21.90 -21.18
C GLN A 482 14.49 21.15 -21.29
N SER A 483 15.04 20.67 -20.18
CA SER A 483 16.25 19.83 -20.15
C SER A 483 16.02 18.55 -20.95
N SER A 484 16.97 18.20 -21.81
CA SER A 484 16.89 16.93 -22.55
C SER A 484 17.07 15.70 -21.65
N PHE A 485 17.64 15.88 -20.45
CA PHE A 485 17.82 14.81 -19.47
C PHE A 485 16.58 14.56 -18.60
N VAL A 486 15.59 15.45 -18.60
CA VAL A 486 14.44 15.41 -17.71
C VAL A 486 13.18 14.98 -18.47
N GLU A 487 12.61 13.83 -18.11
CA GLU A 487 11.31 13.36 -18.61
C GLU A 487 10.16 13.97 -17.78
N GLN A 488 10.28 13.88 -16.45
CA GLN A 488 9.34 14.48 -15.51
C GLN A 488 10.11 15.12 -14.35
N ILE A 489 9.53 16.17 -13.77
CA ILE A 489 10.12 16.87 -12.64
C ILE A 489 9.03 17.30 -11.65
N TYR A 490 9.34 17.21 -10.36
CA TYR A 490 8.55 17.75 -9.26
C TYR A 490 9.45 18.62 -8.38
N ILE A 491 9.08 19.90 -8.22
CA ILE A 491 9.79 20.86 -7.39
C ILE A 491 9.12 20.95 -6.02
N HIS A 492 9.94 20.81 -4.98
CA HIS A 492 9.55 20.91 -3.58
C HIS A 492 10.40 21.98 -2.89
N GLY A 493 9.84 22.60 -1.85
CA GLY A 493 10.64 23.40 -0.94
C GLY A 493 10.07 23.35 0.46
N HIS A 494 10.99 23.37 1.41
CA HIS A 494 10.69 23.27 2.83
C HIS A 494 10.87 24.65 3.49
N PRO A 495 9.99 25.07 4.43
CA PRO A 495 10.11 26.37 5.11
C PRO A 495 11.39 26.60 5.91
N LEU A 496 12.19 25.55 6.13
CA LEU A 496 13.47 25.60 6.84
C LEU A 496 14.69 25.56 5.90
N GLU A 497 14.47 25.44 4.59
CA GLU A 497 15.55 25.40 3.59
C GLU A 497 15.63 26.73 2.84
N ASP A 498 16.81 27.08 2.32
CA ASP A 498 17.04 28.34 1.62
C ASP A 498 16.93 28.26 0.09
N SER A 499 16.68 27.05 -0.42
CA SER A 499 16.65 26.71 -1.84
C SER A 499 15.66 25.57 -2.08
N VAL A 500 15.23 25.36 -3.32
CA VAL A 500 14.33 24.24 -3.68
C VAL A 500 15.07 22.91 -3.83
N VAL A 501 14.32 21.81 -3.77
CA VAL A 501 14.75 20.44 -4.11
C VAL A 501 13.93 19.94 -5.30
N ALA A 502 14.54 19.19 -6.20
CA ALA A 502 13.85 18.62 -7.36
C ALA A 502 13.85 17.08 -7.31
N VAL A 503 12.70 16.46 -7.57
CA VAL A 503 12.62 15.04 -7.95
C VAL A 503 12.57 14.95 -9.47
N ILE A 504 13.44 14.14 -10.06
CA ILE A 504 13.60 14.03 -11.51
C ILE A 504 13.43 12.59 -11.96
N VAL A 505 12.55 12.39 -12.94
CA VAL A 505 12.50 11.18 -13.75
C VAL A 505 13.35 11.41 -14.99
N PRO A 506 14.49 10.71 -15.15
CA PRO A 506 15.42 10.98 -16.23
C PRO A 506 14.93 10.39 -17.56
N ASN A 507 15.25 11.07 -18.67
CA ASN A 507 14.94 10.60 -20.01
C ASN A 507 15.82 9.38 -20.36
N LYS A 508 15.20 8.19 -20.43
CA LYS A 508 15.89 6.90 -20.62
C LYS A 508 16.68 6.81 -21.92
N GLU A 509 16.20 7.42 -23.01
CA GLU A 509 16.92 7.41 -24.28
C GLU A 509 18.14 8.32 -24.21
N TYR A 510 17.99 9.53 -23.67
CA TYR A 510 19.08 10.49 -23.55
C TYR A 510 20.20 10.00 -22.62
N THR A 511 19.84 9.37 -21.50
CA THR A 511 20.82 8.75 -20.57
C THR A 511 21.59 7.60 -21.19
N ARG A 512 20.97 6.77 -22.05
CA ARG A 512 21.67 5.72 -22.80
C ARG A 512 22.65 6.28 -23.84
N ILE A 513 22.29 7.36 -24.51
CA ILE A 513 23.05 7.97 -25.63
C ILE A 513 24.35 8.63 -25.17
N PHE A 514 24.35 9.22 -23.98
CA PHE A 514 25.54 9.85 -23.39
C PHE A 514 26.50 8.84 -22.72
N GLU A 515 26.26 7.54 -22.92
CA GLU A 515 27.04 6.47 -22.27
C GLU A 515 27.16 6.65 -20.76
N ILE A 516 26.15 7.25 -20.11
CA ILE A 516 26.05 7.33 -18.65
C ILE A 516 25.68 5.93 -18.15
N LYS A 517 26.62 4.99 -18.30
CA LYS A 517 26.70 3.66 -17.70
C LYS A 517 27.44 3.71 -16.36
N HIS A 518 27.95 4.87 -16.00
CA HIS A 518 28.69 5.14 -14.78
C HIS A 518 27.75 5.80 -13.76
N SER A 519 28.09 5.63 -12.48
CA SER A 519 27.23 5.76 -11.28
C SER A 519 26.15 6.86 -11.29
N LEU A 520 25.09 6.66 -10.48
CA LEU A 520 24.04 7.66 -10.20
C LEU A 520 24.57 9.08 -9.91
N THR A 521 25.78 9.18 -9.36
CA THR A 521 26.48 10.44 -9.09
C THR A 521 26.77 11.25 -10.35
N GLU A 522 27.27 10.62 -11.41
CA GLU A 522 27.60 11.33 -12.67
C GLU A 522 26.35 11.81 -13.40
N LEU A 523 25.28 11.01 -13.35
CA LEU A 523 23.97 11.40 -13.87
C LEU A 523 23.42 12.62 -13.12
N ASN A 524 23.50 12.59 -11.78
CA ASN A 524 23.05 13.69 -10.93
C ASN A 524 23.81 15.00 -11.23
N ASP A 525 25.14 14.93 -11.34
CA ASP A 525 25.97 16.11 -11.60
C ASP A 525 25.71 16.69 -12.99
N THR A 526 25.58 15.84 -14.01
CA THR A 526 25.26 16.24 -15.39
C THR A 526 23.90 16.95 -15.47
N ILE A 527 22.87 16.38 -14.82
CA ILE A 527 21.54 16.99 -14.78
C ILE A 527 21.61 18.32 -14.03
N MET A 528 22.28 18.37 -12.88
CA MET A 528 22.41 19.59 -12.08
C MET A 528 23.09 20.73 -12.86
N GLU A 529 24.12 20.42 -13.64
CA GLU A 529 24.81 21.40 -14.48
C GLU A 529 23.89 21.93 -15.61
N ASP A 530 23.13 21.07 -16.27
CA ASP A 530 22.15 21.47 -17.28
C ASP A 530 21.02 22.34 -16.68
N LEU A 531 20.50 21.98 -15.50
CA LEU A 531 19.49 22.80 -14.80
C LEU A 531 20.05 24.18 -14.41
N ARG A 532 21.32 24.27 -14.00
CA ARG A 532 21.98 25.57 -13.71
C ARG A 532 22.14 26.41 -14.98
N SER A 533 22.47 25.79 -16.10
CA SER A 533 22.55 26.45 -17.41
C SER A 533 21.17 27.03 -17.82
N LEU A 534 20.11 26.22 -17.72
CA LEU A 534 18.73 26.67 -17.97
C LEU A 534 18.31 27.80 -17.04
N ALA A 535 18.61 27.68 -15.74
CA ALA A 535 18.31 28.71 -14.76
C ALA A 535 18.98 30.05 -15.10
N THR A 536 20.23 30.01 -15.56
CA THR A 536 20.96 31.20 -16.00
C THR A 536 20.33 31.83 -17.24
N LYS A 537 19.95 31.00 -18.22
CA LYS A 537 19.29 31.44 -19.46
C LYS A 537 17.94 32.11 -19.19
N GLU A 538 17.15 31.54 -18.27
CA GLU A 538 15.83 32.06 -17.89
C GLU A 538 15.90 33.13 -16.77
N SER A 539 17.10 33.57 -16.39
CA SER A 539 17.33 34.59 -15.36
C SER A 539 16.70 34.27 -13.99
N LEU A 540 16.71 33.00 -13.59
CA LEU A 540 16.18 32.53 -12.31
C LEU A 540 17.06 32.98 -11.14
N ARG A 541 16.43 33.16 -9.97
CA ARG A 541 17.11 33.56 -8.73
C ARG A 541 17.82 32.36 -8.12
N LYS A 542 18.87 32.61 -7.32
CA LYS A 542 19.70 31.55 -6.73
C LYS A 542 18.90 30.49 -5.95
N TYR A 543 17.87 30.91 -5.22
CA TYR A 543 17.03 30.02 -4.40
C TYR A 543 15.99 29.23 -5.20
N GLU A 544 15.77 29.58 -6.48
CA GLU A 544 14.91 28.86 -7.41
C GLU A 544 15.66 27.70 -8.10
N ILE A 545 16.99 27.66 -7.97
CA ILE A 545 17.85 26.59 -8.47
C ILE A 545 17.83 25.44 -7.46
N PRO A 546 17.54 24.19 -7.88
CA PRO A 546 17.60 23.05 -7.00
C PRO A 546 18.97 22.92 -6.31
N SER A 547 18.98 22.89 -4.98
CA SER A 547 20.19 22.62 -4.20
C SER A 547 20.57 21.14 -4.26
N ARG A 548 19.57 20.27 -4.48
CA ARG A 548 19.70 18.82 -4.55
C ARG A 548 18.67 18.22 -5.51
N LEU A 549 19.05 17.11 -6.16
CA LEU A 549 18.15 16.32 -6.99
C LEU A 549 17.90 14.95 -6.33
N ILE A 550 16.70 14.42 -6.54
CA ILE A 550 16.33 13.04 -6.24
C ILE A 550 16.00 12.39 -7.58
N ILE A 551 16.84 11.47 -8.02
CA ILE A 551 16.61 10.74 -9.27
C ILE A 551 15.70 9.54 -8.98
N ASP A 552 14.59 9.42 -9.71
CA ASP A 552 13.67 8.29 -9.65
C ASP A 552 13.42 7.76 -11.06
N PHE A 553 13.56 6.46 -11.29
CA PHE A 553 13.35 5.88 -12.61
C PHE A 553 11.90 5.43 -12.84
N GLU A 554 11.05 5.47 -11.80
CA GLU A 554 9.62 5.22 -11.91
C GLU A 554 8.89 6.50 -12.38
N PRO A 555 8.20 6.47 -13.53
CA PRO A 555 7.43 7.62 -13.99
C PRO A 555 6.23 7.94 -13.08
N PHE A 556 5.91 9.21 -12.93
CA PHE A 556 4.67 9.67 -12.35
C PHE A 556 3.51 9.30 -13.28
N THR A 557 2.52 8.57 -12.76
CA THR A 557 1.34 8.14 -13.52
C THR A 557 0.06 8.37 -12.72
N SER A 558 -1.10 8.34 -13.40
CA SER A 558 -2.38 8.34 -12.72
C SER A 558 -2.64 7.01 -11.99
N ALA A 559 -2.02 5.91 -12.44
CA ALA A 559 -2.17 4.58 -11.87
C ALA A 559 -1.44 4.44 -10.52
N ASN A 560 -0.23 4.99 -10.39
CA ASN A 560 0.47 5.08 -9.10
C ASN A 560 0.04 6.29 -8.26
N GLY A 561 -0.94 7.07 -8.74
CA GLY A 561 -1.53 8.19 -8.01
C GLY A 561 -0.63 9.42 -7.85
N LEU A 562 0.57 9.44 -8.47
CA LEU A 562 1.49 10.58 -8.43
C LEU A 562 1.12 11.67 -9.42
N LEU A 563 0.36 11.31 -10.47
CA LEU A 563 -0.43 12.26 -11.24
C LEU A 563 -1.89 12.20 -10.79
N THR A 564 -2.52 13.37 -10.76
CA THR A 564 -3.98 13.48 -10.77
C THR A 564 -4.49 12.79 -12.03
N SER A 565 -5.77 12.44 -11.97
CA SER A 565 -6.54 11.95 -13.10
C SER A 565 -6.30 12.80 -14.38
N SER A 566 -6.24 14.13 -14.24
CA SER A 566 -5.95 15.11 -15.31
C SER A 566 -4.49 15.18 -15.79
N MET A 567 -3.67 14.20 -15.43
CA MET A 567 -2.23 14.11 -15.73
C MET A 567 -1.38 15.24 -15.15
N LYS A 568 -1.90 16.03 -14.20
CA LYS A 568 -1.11 17.01 -13.42
C LYS A 568 -0.44 16.36 -12.24
N LEU A 569 0.67 16.92 -11.76
CA LEU A 569 1.33 16.46 -10.53
C LEU A 569 0.38 16.52 -9.32
N CYS A 570 0.23 15.39 -8.62
CA CYS A 570 -0.53 15.31 -7.38
C CYS A 570 0.38 15.69 -6.20
N ARG A 571 0.62 17.00 -6.00
CA ARG A 571 1.68 17.51 -5.09
C ARG A 571 1.63 16.93 -3.67
N TYR A 572 0.45 16.79 -3.05
CA TYR A 572 0.38 16.24 -1.69
C TYR A 572 0.76 14.74 -1.66
N ARG A 573 0.37 13.95 -2.68
CA ARG A 573 0.79 12.55 -2.82
C ARG A 573 2.25 12.44 -3.18
N LEU A 574 2.78 13.32 -4.02
CA LEU A 574 4.22 13.41 -4.30
C LEU A 574 5.02 13.79 -3.05
N ALA A 575 4.57 14.78 -2.28
CA ALA A 575 5.19 15.15 -1.01
C ALA A 575 5.13 14.01 0.01
N ALA A 576 4.03 13.26 0.07
CA ALA A 576 3.91 12.08 0.94
C ALA A 576 4.79 10.91 0.45
N HIS A 577 4.80 10.63 -0.85
CA HIS A 577 5.57 9.56 -1.48
C HIS A 577 7.08 9.81 -1.37
N TYR A 578 7.51 11.04 -1.59
CA TYR A 578 8.90 11.45 -1.49
C TYR A 578 9.29 12.02 -0.12
N ASN A 579 8.39 12.01 0.88
CA ASN A 579 8.58 12.67 2.18
C ASN A 579 9.95 12.35 2.81
N ASN A 580 10.30 11.06 2.80
CA ASN A 580 11.54 10.56 3.39
C ASN A 580 12.77 11.01 2.59
N ARG A 581 12.67 11.04 1.26
CA ARG A 581 13.74 11.49 0.35
C ARG A 581 13.87 13.02 0.31
N LEU A 582 12.79 13.76 0.56
CA LEU A 582 12.74 15.23 0.58
C LEU A 582 13.32 15.81 1.87
N LYS A 583 13.05 15.19 3.04
CA LYS A 583 13.58 15.58 4.36
C LYS A 583 15.08 15.30 4.57
N MET A 584 15.85 15.01 3.51
CA MET A 584 17.28 14.66 3.59
C MET A 584 18.15 15.92 3.52
N THR A 585 18.47 16.53 4.68
CA THR A 585 19.42 17.65 4.80
C THR A 585 20.75 17.25 5.47
N GLU A 586 20.86 16.04 6.04
CA GLU A 586 22.10 15.45 6.59
C GLU A 586 22.52 14.22 5.77
N SER A 587 23.83 13.94 5.67
CA SER A 587 24.34 12.71 5.03
C SER A 587 23.72 11.48 5.71
N ILE A 588 23.36 10.46 4.91
CA ILE A 588 22.74 9.22 5.40
C ILE A 588 23.60 8.59 6.49
N GLU A 589 24.92 8.67 6.34
CA GLU A 589 25.90 8.18 7.30
C GLU A 589 25.78 8.93 8.65
N ASN A 590 25.66 10.26 8.64
CA ASN A 590 25.48 11.07 9.87
C ASN A 590 24.11 10.83 10.53
N ARG A 591 23.07 10.62 9.72
CA ARG A 591 21.72 10.37 10.22
C ARG A 591 21.58 8.95 10.78
N LEU A 592 22.16 7.96 10.11
CA LEU A 592 22.33 6.60 10.64
C LEU A 592 23.14 6.63 11.92
N GLN A 593 24.22 7.40 11.98
CA GLN A 593 24.98 7.60 13.21
C GLN A 593 24.12 8.19 14.33
N SER A 594 23.33 9.23 14.07
CA SER A 594 22.38 9.80 15.03
C SER A 594 21.29 8.80 15.48
N LEU A 595 20.78 7.98 14.55
CA LEU A 595 19.81 6.92 14.87
C LEU A 595 20.44 5.84 15.74
N ILE A 596 21.70 5.46 15.47
CA ILE A 596 22.47 4.48 16.23
C ILE A 596 22.79 5.02 17.63
N GLU A 597 23.26 6.26 17.75
CA GLU A 597 23.51 6.92 19.03
C GLU A 597 22.23 7.01 19.89
N ARG A 598 21.09 7.31 19.27
CA ARG A 598 19.78 7.32 19.94
C ARG A 598 19.29 5.92 20.31
N ALA A 599 19.54 4.91 19.49
CA ALA A 599 19.12 3.53 19.74
C ALA A 599 19.94 2.86 20.86
N ILE A 600 21.21 3.26 21.01
CA ILE A 600 22.17 2.70 21.99
C ILE A 600 22.25 3.56 23.26
N GLU A 601 21.61 4.74 23.29
CA GLU A 601 21.56 5.67 24.44
C GLU A 601 22.94 6.17 24.92
N HIS A 602 23.98 6.06 24.07
CA HIS A 602 25.34 6.52 24.36
C HIS A 602 25.95 7.30 23.18
N ARG A 603 26.64 8.41 23.46
CA ARG A 603 27.49 9.11 22.49
C ARG A 603 28.84 8.41 22.40
N LEU A 604 29.11 7.76 21.27
CA LEU A 604 30.42 7.17 20.95
C LEU A 604 31.01 7.88 19.73
N SER A 605 32.35 7.95 19.64
CA SER A 605 33.02 8.36 18.40
C SER A 605 32.93 7.20 17.40
N ILE A 606 31.85 7.17 16.65
CA ILE A 606 31.51 6.08 15.74
C ILE A 606 32.22 6.29 14.39
N ASP A 607 32.96 5.28 13.92
CA ASP A 607 33.57 5.23 12.58
C ASP A 607 32.71 4.38 11.62
N GLN A 608 32.73 4.69 10.32
CA GLN A 608 31.92 4.03 9.28
C GLN A 608 32.25 2.54 9.10
N THR A 609 33.42 2.11 9.59
CA THR A 609 33.87 0.71 9.58
C THR A 609 33.39 -0.09 10.79
N MET A 610 32.83 0.55 11.82
CA MET A 610 32.37 -0.12 13.02
C MET A 610 31.12 -0.96 12.76
N ASN A 611 31.13 -2.16 13.31
CA ASN A 611 30.01 -3.09 13.27
C ASN A 611 28.99 -2.72 14.36
N LEU A 612 27.69 -2.69 14.04
CA LEU A 612 26.61 -2.34 14.99
C LEU A 612 26.58 -3.20 16.25
N ILE A 613 26.94 -4.48 16.13
CA ILE A 613 27.04 -5.44 17.25
C ILE A 613 28.21 -5.09 18.16
N SER A 614 29.30 -4.52 17.60
CA SER A 614 30.48 -4.12 18.39
C SER A 614 30.30 -2.79 19.13
N ILE A 615 29.32 -1.97 18.73
CA ILE A 615 29.01 -0.65 19.34
C ILE A 615 28.20 -0.81 20.64
N GLY A 616 27.83 -2.04 21.04
CA GLY A 616 27.22 -2.33 22.34
C GLY A 616 25.69 -2.26 22.38
N GLY A 617 25.02 -2.26 21.22
CA GLY A 617 23.58 -2.43 21.16
C GLY A 617 23.17 -3.86 21.57
N ASP A 618 22.38 -3.99 22.63
CA ASP A 618 21.70 -5.25 22.91
C ASP A 618 20.70 -5.61 21.79
N SER A 619 20.15 -6.82 21.80
CA SER A 619 19.19 -7.25 20.78
C SER A 619 17.97 -6.32 20.67
N LEU A 620 17.65 -5.59 21.73
CA LEU A 620 16.56 -4.61 21.76
C LEU A 620 16.96 -3.29 21.07
N ALA A 621 18.20 -2.83 21.24
CA ALA A 621 18.73 -1.65 20.55
C ALA A 621 18.74 -1.82 19.03
N ILE A 622 19.06 -3.01 18.51
CA ILE A 622 19.05 -3.28 17.07
C ILE A 622 17.63 -3.34 16.50
N VAL A 623 16.66 -3.87 17.26
CA VAL A 623 15.23 -3.84 16.88
C VAL A 623 14.70 -2.41 16.89
N ARG A 624 15.00 -1.64 17.94
CA ARG A 624 14.72 -0.20 18.01
C ARG A 624 15.34 0.54 16.83
N LEU A 625 16.59 0.25 16.49
CA LEU A 625 17.28 0.86 15.35
C LEU A 625 16.61 0.52 14.01
N SER A 626 16.23 -0.75 13.77
CA SER A 626 15.50 -1.15 12.55
C SER A 626 14.25 -0.29 12.35
N ARG A 627 13.50 -0.09 13.44
CA ARG A 627 12.31 0.75 13.44
C ARG A 627 12.65 2.22 13.28
N MET A 628 13.65 2.73 13.99
CA MET A 628 14.06 4.14 13.88
C MET A 628 14.55 4.45 12.46
N ILE A 629 15.21 3.50 11.78
CA ILE A 629 15.54 3.57 10.36
C ILE A 629 14.26 3.60 9.51
N TYR A 630 13.27 2.75 9.79
CA TYR A 630 12.00 2.78 9.07
C TYR A 630 11.21 4.09 9.29
N ASP A 631 11.06 4.53 10.53
CA ASP A 631 10.30 5.72 10.91
C ASP A 631 10.97 7.00 10.41
N ASP A 632 12.30 7.05 10.40
CA ASP A 632 13.07 8.25 10.00
C ASP A 632 13.44 8.27 8.51
N LEU A 633 13.72 7.10 7.93
CA LEU A 633 14.28 6.95 6.58
C LEU A 633 13.37 6.17 5.60
N GLY A 634 12.29 5.52 6.08
CA GLY A 634 11.31 4.84 5.26
C GLY A 634 11.71 3.48 4.70
N ILE A 635 12.86 2.94 5.12
CA ILE A 635 13.38 1.65 4.62
C ILE A 635 13.17 0.57 5.67
N SER A 636 12.48 -0.51 5.27
CA SER A 636 12.35 -1.71 6.09
C SER A 636 13.59 -2.59 5.89
N ILE A 637 14.51 -2.57 6.85
CA ILE A 637 15.66 -3.48 6.85
C ILE A 637 15.33 -4.69 7.73
N PRO A 638 15.22 -5.90 7.16
CA PRO A 638 14.90 -7.08 7.95
C PRO A 638 16.01 -7.34 8.98
N LEU A 639 15.61 -7.71 10.20
CA LEU A 639 16.50 -7.78 11.36
C LEU A 639 17.70 -8.70 11.13
N ASN A 640 17.53 -9.78 10.37
CA ASN A 640 18.62 -10.69 10.02
C ASN A 640 19.79 -10.00 9.31
N ILE A 641 19.55 -8.93 8.56
CA ILE A 641 20.59 -8.11 7.91
C ILE A 641 21.30 -7.24 8.95
N LEU A 642 20.55 -6.57 9.84
CA LEU A 642 21.12 -5.71 10.89
C LEU A 642 21.98 -6.46 11.91
N PHE A 643 21.72 -7.75 12.10
CA PHE A 643 22.48 -8.63 12.98
C PHE A 643 23.66 -9.35 12.29
N GLN A 644 24.04 -8.99 11.06
CA GLN A 644 25.21 -9.58 10.42
C GLN A 644 26.52 -8.98 10.95
N SER A 645 27.55 -9.82 11.11
CA SER A 645 28.86 -9.41 11.62
C SER A 645 29.67 -8.53 10.67
N ASN A 646 29.24 -8.39 9.42
CA ASN A 646 29.79 -7.46 8.44
C ASN A 646 28.89 -6.23 8.24
N MET A 647 27.82 -6.06 9.03
CA MET A 647 26.93 -4.92 8.91
C MET A 647 27.55 -3.70 9.62
N THR A 648 28.21 -2.86 8.82
CA THR A 648 28.79 -1.57 9.24
C THR A 648 27.87 -0.42 8.86
N ILE A 649 28.13 0.78 9.39
CA ILE A 649 27.39 1.98 8.98
C ILE A 649 27.56 2.27 7.50
N GLY A 650 28.76 2.05 6.95
CA GLY A 650 28.99 2.15 5.51
C GLY A 650 28.16 1.16 4.69
N ASN A 651 28.05 -0.10 5.15
CA ASN A 651 27.24 -1.11 4.45
C ASN A 651 25.74 -0.83 4.57
N LEU A 652 25.28 -0.31 5.72
CA LEU A 652 23.91 0.19 5.87
C LEU A 652 23.61 1.39 4.98
N ALA A 653 24.56 2.33 4.87
CA ALA A 653 24.43 3.47 3.98
C ALA A 653 24.41 3.04 2.50
N ASN A 654 25.15 1.99 2.13
CA ASN A 654 25.10 1.41 0.80
C ASN A 654 23.77 0.70 0.51
N ILE A 655 23.23 -0.07 1.46
CA ILE A 655 21.89 -0.66 1.37
C ILE A 655 20.83 0.44 1.17
N PHE A 656 21.00 1.59 1.83
CA PHE A 656 20.13 2.75 1.62
C PHE A 656 20.25 3.34 0.22
N LYS A 657 21.47 3.45 -0.32
CA LYS A 657 21.73 3.99 -1.66
C LYS A 657 21.25 3.04 -2.77
N ASN A 658 21.34 1.73 -2.55
CA ASN A 658 20.97 0.69 -3.50
C ASN A 658 20.12 -0.41 -2.82
N PRO A 659 18.80 -0.21 -2.64
CA PRO A 659 17.93 -1.19 -1.97
C PRO A 659 17.90 -2.58 -2.61
N SER A 660 18.27 -2.70 -3.90
CA SER A 660 18.44 -3.98 -4.60
C SER A 660 19.54 -4.87 -4.02
N GLU A 661 20.49 -4.31 -3.25
CA GLU A 661 21.49 -5.10 -2.52
C GLU A 661 20.88 -5.95 -1.41
N ILE A 662 19.67 -5.66 -0.92
CA ILE A 662 18.97 -6.51 0.06
C ILE A 662 18.78 -7.94 -0.48
N CYS A 663 18.55 -8.09 -1.79
CA CYS A 663 18.39 -9.39 -2.44
C CYS A 663 19.67 -10.23 -2.47
N SER A 664 20.87 -9.61 -2.52
CA SER A 664 22.13 -10.35 -2.49
C SER A 664 22.42 -10.94 -1.10
N PHE A 665 21.89 -10.32 -0.04
CA PHE A 665 21.97 -10.84 1.33
C PHE A 665 20.97 -11.97 1.61
N SER A 666 19.80 -12.02 0.95
CA SER A 666 18.81 -13.10 1.15
C SER A 666 19.22 -14.45 0.54
N ASP A 667 19.98 -14.46 -0.56
CA ASP A 667 20.49 -15.72 -1.14
C ASP A 667 21.58 -16.36 -0.26
N SER A 668 22.27 -15.55 0.55
CA SER A 668 23.32 -16.04 1.47
C SER A 668 22.77 -16.87 2.63
N ILE A 669 21.61 -16.52 3.19
CA ILE A 669 21.05 -17.22 4.36
C ILE A 669 20.49 -18.59 3.99
N ILE A 670 19.82 -18.73 2.83
CA ILE A 670 19.30 -20.02 2.36
C ILE A 670 20.46 -21.00 2.16
N THR A 671 21.54 -20.52 1.55
CA THR A 671 22.77 -21.31 1.37
C THR A 671 23.35 -21.75 2.72
N GLN A 672 23.37 -20.85 3.72
CA GLN A 672 23.81 -21.19 5.08
C GLN A 672 22.93 -22.26 5.73
N LEU A 673 21.60 -22.14 5.68
CA LEU A 673 20.67 -23.12 6.25
C LEU A 673 20.87 -24.51 5.63
N LEU A 674 21.05 -24.57 4.31
CA LEU A 674 21.32 -25.82 3.60
C LEU A 674 22.65 -26.44 4.05
N ASN A 675 23.72 -25.65 4.12
CA ASN A 675 25.04 -26.10 4.58
C ASN A 675 25.00 -26.61 6.02
N ASP A 676 24.40 -25.84 6.93
CA ASP A 676 24.31 -26.21 8.35
C ASP A 676 23.45 -27.47 8.55
N SER A 677 22.43 -27.68 7.72
CA SER A 677 21.58 -28.89 7.77
C SER A 677 22.23 -30.13 7.16
N ALA A 678 23.31 -29.96 6.41
CA ALA A 678 24.01 -31.03 5.70
C ALA A 678 25.14 -31.67 6.52
N GLU A 679 25.35 -31.27 7.78
CA GLU A 679 26.35 -31.87 8.65
C GLU A 679 26.12 -33.40 8.75
N GLN A 680 27.19 -34.16 8.50
CA GLN A 680 27.17 -35.62 8.56
C GLN A 680 27.83 -36.12 9.85
N PHE A 681 27.19 -37.08 10.49
CA PHE A 681 27.73 -37.76 11.67
C PHE A 681 28.20 -39.16 11.27
N ASN A 682 29.43 -39.52 11.64
CA ASN A 682 30.01 -40.84 11.32
C ASN A 682 29.46 -41.92 12.26
N ILE A 683 28.21 -42.31 12.04
CA ILE A 683 27.48 -43.33 12.81
C ILE A 683 27.56 -44.64 12.03
N LYS A 684 28.32 -45.63 12.56
CA LYS A 684 28.45 -46.97 11.97
C LYS A 684 27.89 -48.02 12.91
N ILE A 685 26.61 -48.36 12.74
CA ILE A 685 25.95 -49.33 13.61
C ILE A 685 26.25 -50.75 13.16
N ASP A 686 27.21 -51.39 13.81
CA ASP A 686 27.51 -52.82 13.61
C ASP A 686 26.75 -53.74 14.60
N LYS A 687 25.97 -53.17 15.54
CA LYS A 687 25.26 -53.92 16.61
C LYS A 687 23.89 -53.30 16.93
N GLN A 688 22.89 -54.15 17.25
CA GLN A 688 21.59 -53.69 17.73
C GLN A 688 21.72 -52.76 18.95
N VAL A 689 21.11 -51.58 18.87
CA VAL A 689 21.07 -50.61 19.97
C VAL A 689 20.18 -51.15 21.09
N LYS A 690 20.71 -51.27 22.30
CA LYS A 690 19.94 -51.69 23.49
C LYS A 690 19.05 -50.54 23.94
N THR A 691 17.73 -50.69 23.81
CA THR A 691 16.73 -49.80 24.40
C THR A 691 16.26 -50.38 25.75
N THR A 692 15.98 -49.52 26.75
CA THR A 692 15.54 -49.95 28.10
C THR A 692 14.26 -49.24 28.52
N ASN A 693 13.31 -50.00 29.07
CA ASN A 693 12.07 -49.46 29.64
C ASN A 693 12.23 -48.97 31.08
N SER A 694 13.35 -49.33 31.70
CA SER A 694 13.71 -48.98 33.07
C SER A 694 15.10 -48.34 33.05
N PRO A 695 15.22 -47.08 32.56
CA PRO A 695 16.49 -46.37 32.56
C PRO A 695 16.93 -46.08 34.00
N SER A 696 18.21 -46.28 34.27
CA SER A 696 18.84 -45.90 35.53
C SER A 696 19.20 -44.41 35.56
N ALA A 697 19.54 -43.84 34.40
CA ALA A 697 19.90 -42.44 34.27
C ALA A 697 19.32 -41.81 32.99
N ILE A 698 18.61 -40.70 33.14
CA ILE A 698 18.03 -39.92 32.04
C ILE A 698 18.72 -38.56 31.98
N PHE A 699 19.21 -38.17 30.81
CA PHE A 699 19.76 -36.85 30.58
C PHE A 699 18.70 -35.92 29.99
N ILE A 700 18.49 -34.76 30.60
CA ILE A 700 17.54 -33.76 30.13
C ILE A 700 18.22 -32.40 29.94
N THR A 701 17.88 -31.76 28.83
CA THR A 701 18.29 -30.38 28.54
C THR A 701 17.07 -29.48 28.57
N GLY A 702 17.26 -28.21 28.97
CA GLY A 702 16.15 -27.25 29.04
C GLY A 702 15.24 -27.41 30.26
N ALA A 703 15.63 -28.20 31.27
CA ALA A 703 14.86 -28.42 32.49
C ALA A 703 14.53 -27.13 33.28
N ALA A 704 15.39 -26.10 33.16
CA ALA A 704 15.17 -24.77 33.75
C ALA A 704 14.33 -23.83 32.86
N GLY A 705 13.69 -24.35 31.80
CA GLY A 705 12.77 -23.62 30.92
C GLY A 705 11.31 -23.99 31.17
N PHE A 706 10.42 -23.48 30.31
CA PHE A 706 8.97 -23.70 30.46
C PHE A 706 8.56 -25.15 30.18
N VAL A 707 8.58 -25.58 28.91
CA VAL A 707 8.22 -26.96 28.52
C VAL A 707 9.10 -27.99 29.24
N GLY A 708 10.40 -27.72 29.35
CA GLY A 708 11.34 -28.63 30.02
C GLY A 708 11.10 -28.78 31.52
N GLY A 709 10.56 -27.77 32.21
CA GLY A 709 10.16 -27.88 33.62
C GLY A 709 8.98 -28.83 33.82
N PHE A 710 7.96 -28.74 32.96
CA PHE A 710 6.83 -29.68 32.96
C PHE A 710 7.27 -31.10 32.56
N LEU A 711 8.16 -31.22 31.58
CA LEU A 711 8.73 -32.50 31.17
C LEU A 711 9.52 -33.16 32.32
N LEU A 712 10.37 -32.40 33.03
CA LEU A 712 11.09 -32.90 34.19
C LEU A 712 10.12 -33.36 35.30
N ALA A 713 9.09 -32.56 35.60
CA ALA A 713 8.08 -32.91 36.60
C ALA A 713 7.36 -34.22 36.23
N GLU A 714 7.01 -34.41 34.97
CA GLU A 714 6.34 -35.62 34.51
C GLU A 714 7.27 -36.85 34.52
N LEU A 715 8.53 -36.70 34.11
CA LEU A 715 9.53 -37.77 34.21
C LEU A 715 9.74 -38.22 35.66
N LEU A 716 9.80 -37.27 36.60
CA LEU A 716 9.91 -37.55 38.03
C LEU A 716 8.67 -38.28 38.59
N LYS A 717 7.48 -38.03 38.05
CA LYS A 717 6.24 -38.72 38.44
C LYS A 717 6.19 -40.15 37.88
N VAL A 718 6.58 -40.34 36.63
CA VAL A 718 6.39 -41.59 35.89
C VAL A 718 7.49 -42.62 36.15
N TYR A 719 8.75 -42.19 36.24
CA TYR A 719 9.88 -43.11 36.43
C TYR A 719 10.14 -43.45 37.90
N PRO A 720 10.54 -44.70 38.23
CA PRO A 720 10.85 -45.15 39.59
C PRO A 720 11.90 -44.29 40.32
N THR A 721 11.90 -44.35 41.66
CA THR A 721 12.72 -43.50 42.53
C THR A 721 14.24 -43.72 42.41
N ASP A 722 14.67 -44.87 41.92
CA ASP A 722 16.07 -45.22 41.65
C ASP A 722 16.59 -44.67 40.30
N CYS A 723 15.70 -44.15 39.44
CA CYS A 723 16.08 -43.45 38.22
C CYS A 723 16.55 -42.02 38.52
N GLN A 724 17.77 -41.69 38.10
CA GLN A 724 18.40 -40.39 38.26
C GLN A 724 18.13 -39.47 37.06
N LEU A 725 17.72 -38.22 37.33
CA LEU A 725 17.41 -37.21 36.31
C LEU A 725 18.55 -36.19 36.25
N ILE A 726 19.41 -36.33 35.25
CA ILE A 726 20.61 -35.50 35.08
C ILE A 726 20.27 -34.30 34.18
N CYS A 727 20.24 -33.11 34.75
CA CYS A 727 19.79 -31.88 34.11
C CYS A 727 20.98 -30.99 33.76
N LEU A 728 21.16 -30.66 32.47
CA LEU A 728 22.10 -29.62 32.04
C LEU A 728 21.47 -28.23 32.26
N VAL A 729 22.15 -27.39 33.05
CA VAL A 729 21.66 -26.06 33.44
C VAL A 729 22.72 -25.01 33.12
N ARG A 730 22.36 -24.08 32.24
CA ARG A 730 23.12 -22.86 32.02
C ARG A 730 22.90 -21.93 33.20
N CYS A 731 23.93 -21.49 33.91
CA CYS A 731 23.83 -20.46 34.95
C CYS A 731 25.20 -19.89 35.32
N ASP A 732 25.22 -18.64 35.80
CA ASP A 732 26.43 -17.95 36.26
C ASP A 732 27.10 -18.70 37.40
N THR A 733 28.43 -18.66 37.47
CA THR A 733 29.27 -19.41 38.44
C THR A 733 28.83 -19.23 39.90
N MET A 734 28.23 -18.08 40.24
CA MET A 734 27.75 -17.75 41.58
C MET A 734 26.40 -18.39 41.94
N ILE A 735 25.61 -18.83 40.95
CA ILE A 735 24.29 -19.43 41.15
C ILE A 735 24.43 -20.96 41.18
N ASN A 736 23.80 -21.62 42.15
CA ASN A 736 23.72 -23.07 42.16
C ASN A 736 22.74 -23.54 41.06
N PRO A 737 23.14 -24.44 40.15
CA PRO A 737 22.27 -24.98 39.10
C PRO A 737 20.92 -25.52 39.59
N LEU A 738 20.88 -26.16 40.76
CA LEU A 738 19.65 -26.70 41.35
C LEU A 738 18.70 -25.60 41.80
N ASP A 739 19.23 -24.48 42.32
CA ASP A 739 18.42 -23.34 42.75
C ASP A 739 17.67 -22.75 41.56
N ARG A 740 18.31 -22.65 40.38
CA ARG A 740 17.65 -22.19 39.15
C ARG A 740 16.49 -23.10 38.72
N ILE A 741 16.64 -24.42 38.82
CA ILE A 741 15.54 -25.36 38.56
C ILE A 741 14.44 -25.19 39.62
N ARG A 742 14.82 -25.09 40.90
CA ARG A 742 13.88 -24.93 42.01
C ARG A 742 13.05 -23.67 41.87
N GLU A 743 13.68 -22.53 41.58
CA GLU A 743 13.02 -21.24 41.34
C GLU A 743 12.03 -21.32 40.17
N ASN A 744 12.48 -21.86 39.01
CA ASN A 744 11.63 -22.02 37.83
C ASN A 744 10.43 -22.95 38.12
N MET A 745 10.67 -24.12 38.70
CA MET A 745 9.58 -25.05 39.04
C MET A 745 8.67 -24.51 40.14
N THR A 746 9.17 -23.69 41.06
CA THR A 746 8.32 -23.03 42.08
C THR A 746 7.43 -21.98 41.42
N PHE A 747 7.98 -21.17 40.51
CA PHE A 747 7.21 -20.22 39.71
C PHE A 747 6.13 -20.91 38.87
N LEU A 748 6.45 -22.05 38.27
CA LEU A 748 5.52 -22.88 37.51
C LEU A 748 4.58 -23.73 38.39
N GLN A 749 4.67 -23.62 39.73
CA GLN A 749 3.87 -24.37 40.71
C GLN A 749 4.04 -25.91 40.61
N LEU A 750 5.22 -26.37 40.19
CA LEU A 750 5.59 -27.78 40.02
C LEU A 750 6.53 -28.32 41.11
N TRP A 751 7.21 -27.46 41.86
CA TRP A 751 8.25 -27.91 42.80
C TRP A 751 7.68 -28.74 43.95
N ASN A 752 8.30 -29.90 44.20
CA ASN A 752 8.04 -30.73 45.36
C ASN A 752 9.38 -31.10 46.00
N LYS A 753 9.51 -30.94 47.32
CA LYS A 753 10.76 -31.26 48.05
C LYS A 753 11.23 -32.71 47.85
N LYS A 754 10.30 -33.64 47.57
CA LYS A 754 10.63 -35.04 47.26
C LYS A 754 11.40 -35.24 45.96
N PHE A 755 11.46 -34.23 45.09
CA PHE A 755 12.18 -34.29 43.82
C PHE A 755 13.67 -34.01 43.97
N GLU A 756 14.07 -33.34 45.05
CA GLU A 756 15.42 -32.79 45.22
C GLU A 756 16.51 -33.86 45.11
N ASP A 757 16.36 -34.99 45.80
CA ASP A 757 17.35 -36.07 45.81
C ASP A 757 17.47 -36.82 44.47
N ARG A 758 16.50 -36.62 43.55
CA ARG A 758 16.46 -37.29 42.24
C ARG A 758 16.99 -36.42 41.10
N ILE A 759 17.16 -35.11 41.33
CA ILE A 759 17.64 -34.16 40.33
C ILE A 759 19.14 -33.97 40.51
N ILE A 760 19.92 -34.43 39.54
CA ILE A 760 21.36 -34.19 39.48
C ILE A 760 21.60 -33.06 38.49
N THR A 761 22.14 -31.94 38.94
CA THR A 761 22.37 -30.78 38.05
C THR A 761 23.81 -30.68 37.60
N LEU A 762 24.01 -30.45 36.31
CA LEU A 762 25.29 -30.15 35.69
C LEU A 762 25.30 -28.72 35.19
N ARG A 763 26.27 -27.93 35.65
CA ARG A 763 26.50 -26.58 35.13
C ARG A 763 27.13 -26.70 33.75
N GLY A 764 26.43 -26.26 32.72
CA GLY A 764 26.95 -26.29 31.35
C GLY A 764 26.04 -25.55 30.37
N ASP A 765 26.52 -25.33 29.16
CA ASP A 765 25.84 -24.61 28.10
C ASP A 765 25.86 -25.42 26.80
N LEU A 766 24.68 -25.66 26.22
CA LEU A 766 24.53 -26.31 24.92
C LEU A 766 25.24 -25.57 23.78
N ALA A 767 25.47 -24.27 23.95
CA ALA A 767 26.17 -23.44 22.97
C ALA A 767 27.70 -23.66 22.94
N GLU A 768 28.23 -24.46 23.86
CA GLU A 768 29.67 -24.72 24.02
C GLU A 768 30.03 -26.18 23.72
N GLN A 769 31.26 -26.40 23.25
CA GLN A 769 31.77 -27.75 23.00
C GLN A 769 31.74 -28.59 24.27
N TYR A 770 31.32 -29.86 24.17
CA TYR A 770 31.13 -30.78 25.30
C TYR A 770 30.17 -30.23 26.36
N PHE A 771 29.22 -29.39 25.94
CA PHE A 771 28.31 -28.66 26.83
C PHE A 771 29.02 -27.70 27.80
N GLY A 772 30.28 -27.32 27.53
CA GLY A 772 31.12 -26.57 28.46
C GLY A 772 31.59 -27.35 29.69
N LEU A 773 31.46 -28.70 29.67
CA LEU A 773 31.94 -29.58 30.72
C LEU A 773 33.40 -29.96 30.48
N ASP A 774 34.10 -30.34 31.56
CA ASP A 774 35.39 -31.01 31.44
C ASP A 774 35.23 -32.29 30.62
N TYR A 775 36.15 -32.52 29.68
CA TYR A 775 36.09 -33.66 28.76
C TYR A 775 35.98 -35.02 29.47
N GLU A 776 36.65 -35.17 30.62
CA GLU A 776 36.57 -36.39 31.42
C GLU A 776 35.17 -36.63 32.02
N ILE A 777 34.49 -35.55 32.44
CA ILE A 777 33.09 -35.59 32.93
C ILE A 777 32.15 -35.93 31.78
N TYR A 778 32.32 -35.30 30.62
CA TYR A 778 31.57 -35.58 29.41
C TYR A 778 31.67 -37.07 29.01
N CYS A 779 32.88 -37.63 28.98
CA CYS A 779 33.09 -39.05 28.67
C CYS A 779 32.45 -39.99 29.72
N LYS A 780 32.53 -39.65 31.01
CA LYS A 780 31.90 -40.45 32.09
C LYS A 780 30.37 -40.46 31.93
N LEU A 781 29.77 -39.29 31.68
CA LEU A 781 28.34 -39.14 31.50
C LEU A 781 27.84 -39.92 30.28
N ALA A 782 28.52 -39.81 29.13
CA ALA A 782 28.14 -40.55 27.93
C ALA A 782 28.08 -42.07 28.16
N ASN A 783 28.85 -42.60 29.11
CA ASN A 783 28.83 -44.02 29.47
C ASN A 783 27.76 -44.41 30.51
N GLN A 784 27.12 -43.44 31.18
CA GLN A 784 26.14 -43.68 32.24
C GLN A 784 24.71 -43.41 31.79
N ILE A 785 24.49 -42.51 30.83
CA ILE A 785 23.15 -42.13 30.37
C ILE A 785 22.50 -43.23 29.54
N ASP A 786 21.25 -43.54 29.85
CA ASP A 786 20.43 -44.53 29.13
C ASP A 786 19.51 -43.90 28.09
N ILE A 787 19.00 -42.68 28.34
CA ILE A 787 18.05 -41.97 27.46
C ILE A 787 18.31 -40.46 27.53
N ILE A 788 18.16 -39.76 26.40
CA ILE A 788 18.26 -38.31 26.30
C ILE A 788 16.89 -37.69 25.95
N TYR A 789 16.45 -36.69 26.71
CA TYR A 789 15.36 -35.77 26.35
C TYR A 789 15.95 -34.40 26.01
N HIS A 790 15.97 -34.07 24.71
CA HIS A 790 16.50 -32.80 24.23
C HIS A 790 15.38 -31.77 24.05
N CYS A 791 15.09 -31.01 25.11
CA CYS A 791 14.11 -29.92 25.13
C CYS A 791 14.76 -28.52 25.12
N GLY A 792 16.08 -28.42 25.36
CA GLY A 792 16.78 -27.14 25.41
C GLY A 792 16.81 -26.43 24.07
N ALA A 793 16.25 -25.21 24.02
CA ALA A 793 16.35 -24.31 22.88
C ALA A 793 16.15 -22.86 23.33
N SER A 794 16.73 -21.91 22.61
CA SER A 794 16.36 -20.50 22.68
C SER A 794 15.12 -20.27 21.80
N VAL A 795 14.03 -19.80 22.42
CA VAL A 795 12.76 -19.52 21.74
C VAL A 795 12.58 -18.02 21.65
N ASN A 796 12.82 -17.46 20.47
CA ASN A 796 12.58 -16.04 20.21
C ASN A 796 12.23 -15.85 18.72
N PHE A 797 11.00 -15.43 18.44
CA PHE A 797 10.49 -15.29 17.07
C PHE A 797 10.99 -14.03 16.34
N ILE A 798 11.61 -13.10 17.07
CA ILE A 798 12.17 -11.85 16.54
C ILE A 798 13.64 -12.05 16.13
N LEU A 799 14.40 -12.84 16.90
CA LEU A 799 15.82 -13.03 16.66
C LEU A 799 16.08 -13.79 15.34
N PRO A 800 17.11 -13.38 14.60
CA PRO A 800 17.52 -14.08 13.38
C PRO A 800 18.23 -15.41 13.68
N TYR A 801 18.28 -16.27 12.65
CA TYR A 801 18.86 -17.62 12.72
C TYR A 801 20.25 -17.66 13.36
N ASN A 802 21.16 -16.75 12.99
CA ASN A 802 22.56 -16.75 13.48
C ASN A 802 22.67 -16.59 15.01
N LYS A 803 21.76 -15.86 15.66
CA LYS A 803 21.72 -15.70 17.12
C LYS A 803 21.17 -16.94 17.83
N LEU A 804 20.34 -17.71 17.13
CA LEU A 804 19.75 -18.95 17.64
C LEU A 804 20.57 -20.19 17.28
N TYR A 805 21.49 -20.07 16.32
CA TYR A 805 22.32 -21.16 15.80
C TYR A 805 23.05 -21.91 16.90
N LYS A 806 23.80 -21.20 17.76
CA LYS A 806 24.61 -21.86 18.80
C LYS A 806 23.78 -22.74 19.73
N SER A 807 22.65 -22.23 20.23
CA SER A 807 21.82 -22.98 21.18
C SER A 807 20.96 -24.05 20.53
N ASN A 808 20.42 -23.78 19.33
CA ASN A 808 19.39 -24.63 18.73
C ASN A 808 19.97 -25.61 17.72
N VAL A 809 20.98 -25.21 16.94
CA VAL A 809 21.59 -26.02 15.87
C VAL A 809 22.86 -26.69 16.40
N TYR A 810 23.88 -25.92 16.76
CA TYR A 810 25.14 -26.47 17.25
C TYR A 810 24.93 -27.30 18.53
N GLY A 811 24.10 -26.84 19.46
CA GLY A 811 23.71 -27.62 20.64
C GLY A 811 23.02 -28.95 20.30
N THR A 812 22.23 -28.99 19.22
CA THR A 812 21.67 -30.26 18.71
C THR A 812 22.76 -31.16 18.14
N SER A 813 23.73 -30.62 17.38
CA SER A 813 24.90 -31.38 16.91
C SER A 813 25.71 -31.94 18.07
N GLU A 814 25.93 -31.18 19.15
CA GLU A 814 26.60 -31.66 20.37
C GLU A 814 25.82 -32.78 21.05
N ILE A 815 24.47 -32.71 21.08
CA ILE A 815 23.64 -33.80 21.58
C ILE A 815 23.80 -35.06 20.73
N ILE A 816 23.86 -34.94 19.41
CA ILE A 816 24.11 -36.08 18.52
C ILE A 816 25.51 -36.66 18.77
N ARG A 817 26.55 -35.81 18.92
CA ARG A 817 27.92 -36.24 19.25
C ARG A 817 28.01 -36.92 20.60
N PHE A 818 27.23 -36.46 21.60
CA PHE A 818 27.15 -37.08 22.92
C PHE A 818 26.43 -38.43 22.86
N ALA A 819 25.31 -38.49 22.16
CA ALA A 819 24.52 -39.71 21.98
C ALA A 819 25.26 -40.80 21.19
N THR A 820 26.28 -40.41 20.39
CA THR A 820 27.08 -41.30 19.53
C THR A 820 28.50 -41.53 20.05
N HIS A 821 28.85 -40.96 21.22
CA HIS A 821 30.21 -40.96 21.73
C HIS A 821 30.72 -42.39 22.01
N ASN A 822 31.98 -42.67 21.62
CA ASN A 822 32.63 -43.99 21.77
C ASN A 822 31.81 -45.18 21.22
N ASN A 823 31.07 -44.99 20.12
CA ASN A 823 30.19 -46.00 19.51
C ASN A 823 29.09 -46.52 20.45
N ARG A 824 28.71 -45.74 21.47
CA ARG A 824 27.42 -45.89 22.16
C ARG A 824 26.35 -45.20 21.31
N TYR A 825 25.12 -45.71 21.35
CA TYR A 825 23.97 -45.11 20.66
C TYR A 825 22.86 -44.91 21.67
N ILE A 826 22.79 -43.73 22.27
CA ILE A 826 21.81 -43.40 23.30
C ILE A 826 20.52 -42.92 22.60
N PRO A 827 19.34 -43.49 22.89
CA PRO A 827 18.07 -43.00 22.35
C PRO A 827 17.83 -41.52 22.65
N VAL A 828 17.40 -40.77 21.64
CA VAL A 828 17.14 -39.32 21.72
C VAL A 828 15.67 -39.00 21.46
N HIS A 829 15.02 -38.43 22.47
CA HIS A 829 13.70 -37.81 22.36
C HIS A 829 13.89 -36.31 22.08
N TYR A 830 13.62 -35.89 20.85
CA TYR A 830 13.84 -34.52 20.38
C TYR A 830 12.54 -33.73 20.37
N ILE A 831 12.52 -32.60 21.08
CA ILE A 831 11.37 -31.69 21.11
C ILE A 831 11.53 -30.67 19.98
N SER A 832 10.63 -30.71 18.99
CA SER A 832 10.52 -29.79 17.86
C SER A 832 9.26 -28.93 17.92
N THR A 833 8.92 -28.24 16.83
CA THR A 833 7.79 -27.29 16.73
C THR A 833 7.05 -27.44 15.42
N MET A 834 5.74 -27.19 15.42
CA MET A 834 4.93 -27.08 14.19
C MET A 834 5.37 -25.90 13.31
N SER A 835 6.11 -24.92 13.82
CA SER A 835 6.62 -23.79 13.02
C SER A 835 7.62 -24.19 11.92
N VAL A 836 8.09 -25.45 11.89
CA VAL A 836 8.91 -25.96 10.79
C VAL A 836 8.07 -26.24 9.53
N LEU A 837 6.74 -26.31 9.64
CA LEU A 837 5.83 -26.59 8.53
C LEU A 837 5.31 -25.31 7.87
N PRO A 838 5.02 -25.33 6.55
CA PRO A 838 4.31 -24.24 5.88
C PRO A 838 2.90 -24.02 6.47
N LEU A 839 2.43 -22.77 6.45
CA LEU A 839 1.09 -22.39 6.92
C LEU A 839 -0.01 -23.22 6.22
N GLY A 840 -0.87 -23.86 7.01
CA GLY A 840 -2.02 -24.63 6.52
C GLY A 840 -1.73 -26.08 6.13
N MET A 841 -0.49 -26.56 6.27
CA MET A 841 -0.13 -27.96 5.99
C MET A 841 0.04 -28.78 7.27
N ILE A 842 -0.65 -29.91 7.36
CA ILE A 842 -0.62 -30.83 8.52
C ILE A 842 -0.24 -32.25 8.09
N ASP A 843 -0.30 -32.55 6.78
CA ASP A 843 0.04 -33.86 6.25
C ASP A 843 1.49 -34.24 6.57
N GLU A 844 1.79 -35.54 6.51
CA GLU A 844 3.11 -36.13 6.79
C GLU A 844 4.19 -35.65 5.80
N ILE A 845 4.59 -34.40 5.92
CA ILE A 845 5.69 -33.83 5.17
C ILE A 845 6.95 -34.11 5.99
N HIS A 846 7.80 -34.97 5.43
CA HIS A 846 9.13 -35.20 5.96
C HIS A 846 9.91 -33.88 5.94
N ILE A 847 10.77 -33.63 6.94
CA ILE A 847 11.52 -32.37 7.06
C ILE A 847 12.34 -32.03 5.80
N ASP A 848 12.68 -33.05 5.00
CA ASP A 848 13.41 -32.92 3.73
C ASP A 848 12.60 -32.34 2.57
N GLU A 849 11.28 -32.48 2.59
CA GLU A 849 10.37 -31.95 1.57
C GLU A 849 10.04 -30.47 1.80
N ILE A 850 10.38 -29.93 2.97
CA ILE A 850 10.11 -28.56 3.34
C ILE A 850 11.24 -27.67 2.83
N SER A 851 10.92 -26.81 1.86
CA SER A 851 11.86 -25.78 1.39
C SER A 851 12.14 -24.72 2.46
N PRO A 852 13.41 -24.36 2.72
CA PRO A 852 13.76 -23.29 3.65
C PRO A 852 13.17 -21.92 3.26
N ASN A 853 12.79 -21.74 1.99
CA ASN A 853 12.13 -20.51 1.50
C ASN A 853 10.75 -20.26 2.13
N HIS A 854 10.12 -21.29 2.68
CA HIS A 854 8.82 -21.16 3.35
C HIS A 854 8.94 -20.72 4.82
N LEU A 855 10.16 -20.65 5.37
CA LEU A 855 10.41 -20.34 6.78
C LEU A 855 10.57 -18.83 7.01
N LYS A 856 9.58 -18.22 7.67
CA LYS A 856 9.48 -16.76 7.85
C LYS A 856 10.18 -16.19 9.10
N SER A 857 10.65 -17.03 10.03
CA SER A 857 11.30 -16.57 11.28
C SER A 857 12.63 -17.30 11.56
N GLY A 858 13.56 -16.63 12.25
CA GLY A 858 14.83 -17.22 12.65
C GLY A 858 14.67 -18.45 13.57
N TYR A 859 13.65 -18.45 14.42
CA TYR A 859 13.31 -19.60 15.26
C TYR A 859 12.89 -20.81 14.42
N ALA A 860 11.95 -20.63 13.49
CA ALA A 860 11.52 -21.69 12.58
C ALA A 860 12.70 -22.23 11.75
N GLN A 861 13.53 -21.35 11.22
CA GLN A 861 14.77 -21.70 10.51
C GLN A 861 15.70 -22.55 11.39
N SER A 862 15.96 -22.14 12.63
CA SER A 862 16.86 -22.87 13.55
C SER A 862 16.33 -24.26 13.91
N LYS A 863 15.01 -24.40 14.09
CA LYS A 863 14.37 -25.68 14.41
C LYS A 863 14.29 -26.59 13.18
N TRP A 864 14.09 -26.04 11.99
CA TRP A 864 14.14 -26.81 10.75
C TRP A 864 15.52 -27.42 10.51
N VAL A 865 16.59 -26.63 10.68
CA VAL A 865 17.97 -27.14 10.56
C VAL A 865 18.25 -28.22 11.61
N ALA A 866 17.93 -27.95 12.87
CA ALA A 866 18.16 -28.89 13.96
C ALA A 866 17.36 -30.20 13.82
N GLU A 867 16.12 -30.13 13.32
CA GLU A 867 15.32 -31.31 13.02
C GLU A 867 15.91 -32.12 11.85
N LYS A 868 16.43 -31.46 10.80
CA LYS A 868 17.19 -32.14 9.74
C LYS A 868 18.41 -32.88 10.26
N LEU A 869 19.18 -32.29 11.18
CA LEU A 869 20.33 -32.94 11.80
C LEU A 869 19.93 -34.21 12.56
N ILE A 870 18.85 -34.13 13.34
CA ILE A 870 18.29 -35.26 14.08
C ILE A 870 17.77 -36.35 13.12
N ALA A 871 17.07 -35.97 12.05
CA ALA A 871 16.61 -36.89 11.02
C ALA A 871 17.78 -37.55 10.27
N ASN A 872 18.85 -36.81 9.98
CA ASN A 872 20.08 -37.35 9.38
C ASN A 872 20.73 -38.39 10.32
N ALA A 873 20.90 -38.05 11.60
CA ALA A 873 21.49 -38.96 12.58
C ALA A 873 20.67 -40.25 12.75
N ASN A 874 19.34 -40.13 12.71
CA ASN A 874 18.42 -41.26 12.71
C ASN A 874 18.56 -42.13 11.45
N ARG A 875 18.64 -41.52 10.26
CA ARG A 875 18.92 -42.26 9.01
C ARG A 875 20.26 -43.00 9.06
N SER A 876 21.23 -42.50 9.82
CA SER A 876 22.50 -43.18 10.08
C SER A 876 22.45 -44.19 11.25
N GLY A 877 21.27 -44.37 11.87
CA GLY A 877 20.95 -45.45 12.79
C GLY A 877 20.72 -45.04 14.25
N LEU A 878 20.91 -43.78 14.63
CA LEU A 878 20.66 -43.32 16.01
C LEU A 878 19.16 -43.43 16.35
N PRO A 879 18.74 -44.12 17.43
CA PRO A 879 17.33 -44.20 17.77
C PRO A 879 16.78 -42.84 18.18
N VAL A 880 15.79 -42.35 17.45
CA VAL A 880 15.24 -40.99 17.60
C VAL A 880 13.72 -41.02 17.52
N ILE A 881 13.08 -40.22 18.38
CA ILE A 881 11.69 -39.78 18.20
C ILE A 881 11.64 -38.25 18.20
N ILE A 882 10.88 -37.69 17.25
CA ILE A 882 10.67 -36.24 17.11
C ILE A 882 9.25 -35.90 17.56
N TYR A 883 9.11 -34.91 18.45
CA TYR A 883 7.81 -34.39 18.90
C TYR A 883 7.63 -32.94 18.44
N ARG A 884 6.82 -32.71 17.40
CA ARG A 884 6.49 -31.37 16.89
C ARG A 884 5.34 -30.79 17.72
N LEU A 885 5.63 -29.79 18.53
CA LEU A 885 4.63 -29.17 19.41
C LEU A 885 3.86 -28.04 18.70
N GLY A 886 2.54 -27.99 18.90
CA GLY A 886 1.71 -26.82 18.59
C GLY A 886 2.00 -25.62 19.49
N SER A 887 1.15 -24.58 19.42
CA SER A 887 1.28 -23.42 20.31
C SER A 887 1.06 -23.82 21.77
N ILE A 888 2.08 -23.68 22.62
CA ILE A 888 2.00 -24.12 24.02
C ILE A 888 1.38 -23.04 24.90
N TRP A 889 0.33 -23.40 25.64
CA TRP A 889 -0.39 -22.53 26.56
C TRP A 889 -0.18 -22.92 28.03
N GLY A 890 -0.88 -22.22 28.93
CA GLY A 890 -0.79 -22.44 30.37
C GLY A 890 -1.19 -23.85 30.81
N ASP A 891 -0.76 -24.22 32.00
CA ASP A 891 -1.10 -25.47 32.67
C ASP A 891 -2.60 -25.57 32.99
N THR A 892 -3.21 -26.74 32.74
CA THR A 892 -4.64 -26.98 33.03
C THR A 892 -4.97 -27.01 34.52
N GLU A 893 -4.00 -27.34 35.37
CA GLU A 893 -4.21 -27.42 36.82
C GLU A 893 -4.08 -26.05 37.50
N THR A 894 -2.97 -25.35 37.22
CA THR A 894 -2.58 -24.12 37.94
C THR A 894 -2.71 -22.84 37.12
N GLY A 895 -2.84 -22.94 35.80
CA GLY A 895 -2.77 -21.79 34.88
C GLY A 895 -1.36 -21.28 34.60
N ALA A 896 -0.32 -21.89 35.19
CA ALA A 896 1.06 -21.45 35.02
C ALA A 896 1.47 -21.43 33.55
N CYS A 897 1.98 -20.30 33.07
CA CYS A 897 2.31 -20.08 31.66
C CYS A 897 3.66 -19.38 31.47
N ASN A 898 4.20 -19.47 30.26
CA ASN A 898 5.41 -18.74 29.88
C ASN A 898 5.09 -17.24 29.79
N GLN A 899 5.71 -16.44 30.66
CA GLN A 899 5.50 -14.99 30.70
C GLN A 899 5.91 -14.28 29.40
N ASN A 900 6.81 -14.89 28.61
CA ASN A 900 7.34 -14.31 27.38
C ASN A 900 6.68 -14.87 26.11
N ASP A 901 5.63 -15.70 26.25
CA ASP A 901 4.89 -16.21 25.09
C ASP A 901 3.99 -15.13 24.48
N ILE A 902 3.85 -15.14 23.15
CA ILE A 902 3.13 -14.11 22.40
C ILE A 902 1.66 -13.97 22.81
N TYR A 903 0.97 -15.09 23.08
CA TYR A 903 -0.44 -15.05 23.51
C TYR A 903 -0.56 -14.60 24.95
N THR A 904 0.36 -15.04 25.82
CA THR A 904 0.44 -14.56 27.20
C THR A 904 0.63 -13.04 27.26
N LEU A 905 1.55 -12.51 26.45
CA LEU A 905 1.82 -11.08 26.33
C LEU A 905 0.64 -10.31 25.72
N LEU A 906 -0.03 -10.86 24.70
CA LEU A 906 -1.24 -10.27 24.10
C LEU A 906 -2.35 -10.10 25.14
N LEU A 907 -2.66 -11.16 25.88
CA LEU A 907 -3.71 -11.13 26.89
C LEU A 907 -3.35 -10.19 28.04
N ALA A 908 -2.09 -10.19 28.48
CA ALA A 908 -1.59 -9.24 29.46
C ALA A 908 -1.72 -7.78 28.99
N ALA A 909 -1.45 -7.51 27.70
CA ALA A 909 -1.61 -6.18 27.12
C ALA A 909 -3.07 -5.73 27.07
N ILE A 910 -3.99 -6.61 26.64
CA ILE A 910 -5.43 -6.32 26.64
C ILE A 910 -5.93 -6.00 28.05
N MET A 911 -5.57 -6.84 29.03
CA MET A 911 -5.96 -6.63 30.42
C MET A 911 -5.39 -5.33 31.00
N LYS A 912 -4.15 -4.99 30.66
CA LYS A 912 -3.48 -3.77 31.15
C LYS A 912 -3.97 -2.49 30.49
N LEU A 913 -4.31 -2.53 29.20
CA LEU A 913 -4.87 -1.39 28.46
C LEU A 913 -6.34 -1.15 28.79
N GLY A 914 -7.05 -2.17 29.28
CA GLY A 914 -8.49 -2.09 29.52
C GLY A 914 -9.30 -2.00 28.22
N CYS A 915 -8.72 -2.40 27.08
CA CYS A 915 -9.43 -2.44 25.81
C CYS A 915 -8.88 -3.50 24.85
N TYR A 916 -9.70 -3.91 23.89
CA TYR A 916 -9.38 -4.89 22.85
C TYR A 916 -9.89 -4.43 21.46
N PRO A 917 -9.28 -4.89 20.36
CA PRO A 917 -9.67 -4.46 19.01
C PRO A 917 -10.94 -5.16 18.51
N THR A 918 -11.93 -4.41 18.02
CA THR A 918 -13.26 -4.92 17.64
C THR A 918 -13.23 -5.93 16.47
N THR A 919 -12.24 -5.86 15.59
CA THR A 919 -12.07 -6.77 14.43
C THR A 919 -11.59 -8.17 14.80
N SER A 920 -11.38 -8.47 16.09
CA SER A 920 -10.79 -9.74 16.58
C SER A 920 -11.79 -10.78 17.09
N THR A 921 -13.09 -10.47 17.17
CA THR A 921 -14.07 -11.31 17.89
C THR A 921 -14.39 -12.65 17.20
N ASP A 922 -14.25 -12.73 15.88
CA ASP A 922 -14.56 -13.93 15.09
C ASP A 922 -13.40 -14.93 15.00
N ILE A 923 -12.27 -14.61 15.63
CA ILE A 923 -11.05 -15.42 15.57
C ILE A 923 -11.13 -16.57 16.55
N ARG A 924 -10.68 -17.75 16.15
CA ARG A 924 -10.51 -18.90 17.05
C ARG A 924 -9.04 -19.16 17.29
N LEU A 925 -8.64 -19.18 18.55
CA LEU A 925 -7.28 -19.48 18.99
C LEU A 925 -7.18 -20.94 19.40
N ASN A 926 -6.15 -21.63 18.95
CA ASN A 926 -5.91 -23.03 19.32
C ASN A 926 -4.57 -23.18 20.04
N GLY A 927 -4.58 -23.77 21.22
CA GLY A 927 -3.41 -23.92 22.06
C GLY A 927 -3.38 -25.24 22.81
N LEU A 928 -2.16 -25.76 22.96
CA LEU A 928 -1.84 -27.01 23.63
C LEU A 928 -1.40 -26.72 25.06
N PRO A 929 -2.15 -27.15 26.09
CA PRO A 929 -1.72 -26.99 27.47
C PRO A 929 -0.41 -27.73 27.75
N VAL A 930 0.54 -27.05 28.40
CA VAL A 930 1.91 -27.54 28.57
C VAL A 930 2.03 -28.86 29.35
N ASN A 931 1.17 -29.06 30.36
CA ASN A 931 1.19 -30.29 31.16
C ASN A 931 0.73 -31.51 30.34
N LEU A 932 -0.26 -31.32 29.48
CA LEU A 932 -0.76 -32.35 28.57
C LEU A 932 0.26 -32.67 27.47
N ALA A 933 0.99 -31.67 26.97
CA ALA A 933 2.12 -31.88 26.06
C ALA A 933 3.20 -32.76 26.72
N ALA A 934 3.61 -32.43 27.95
CA ALA A 934 4.61 -33.20 28.69
C ALA A 934 4.16 -34.65 28.96
N GLN A 935 2.92 -34.85 29.43
CA GLN A 935 2.33 -36.17 29.64
C GLN A 935 2.32 -37.01 28.35
N THR A 936 1.95 -36.39 27.23
CA THR A 936 1.93 -37.07 25.93
C THR A 936 3.32 -37.50 25.50
N ILE A 937 4.32 -36.61 25.61
CA ILE A 937 5.72 -36.94 25.27
C ILE A 937 6.20 -38.14 26.08
N VAL A 938 5.99 -38.13 27.40
CA VAL A 938 6.43 -39.20 28.31
C VAL A 938 5.64 -40.50 28.10
N SER A 939 4.37 -40.42 27.73
CA SER A 939 3.57 -41.59 27.38
C SER A 939 4.07 -42.25 26.09
N LEU A 940 4.30 -41.43 25.04
CA LEU A 940 4.78 -41.91 23.74
C LEU A 940 6.21 -42.43 23.81
N SER A 941 7.09 -41.81 24.60
CA SER A 941 8.50 -42.22 24.73
C SER A 941 8.67 -43.62 25.32
N ARG A 942 7.68 -44.12 26.07
CA ARG A 942 7.71 -45.45 26.72
C ARG A 942 7.25 -46.60 25.83
N ASN A 943 6.72 -46.32 24.63
CA ASN A 943 6.24 -47.37 23.73
C ASN A 943 7.37 -47.91 22.85
N GLN A 944 8.04 -48.98 23.31
CA GLN A 944 9.30 -49.44 22.69
C GLN A 944 9.20 -50.14 21.34
N SER A 945 8.02 -50.63 20.95
CA SER A 945 7.83 -51.35 19.68
C SER A 945 8.08 -50.48 18.44
N ASN A 946 8.27 -49.18 18.65
CA ASN A 946 8.13 -48.13 17.65
C ASN A 946 9.31 -47.13 17.65
N LEU A 947 10.37 -47.32 18.43
CA LEU A 947 11.38 -46.28 18.76
C LEU A 947 12.21 -45.66 17.61
N ASN A 948 12.04 -46.06 16.35
CA ASN A 948 12.92 -45.61 15.28
C ASN A 948 12.22 -44.74 14.24
N GLY A 949 12.42 -43.42 14.35
CA GLY A 949 12.15 -42.45 13.31
C GLY A 949 10.72 -41.94 13.17
N GLN A 950 9.92 -42.10 14.22
CA GLN A 950 8.60 -41.48 14.25
C GLN A 950 8.65 -40.00 14.55
N ILE A 951 7.71 -39.30 13.93
CA ILE A 951 7.47 -37.88 14.11
C ILE A 951 6.03 -37.75 14.61
N TYR A 952 5.86 -37.24 15.82
CA TYR A 952 4.54 -36.99 16.41
C TYR A 952 4.22 -35.51 16.35
N HIS A 953 3.10 -35.15 15.72
CA HIS A 953 2.54 -33.80 15.80
C HIS A 953 1.62 -33.77 17.02
N ILE A 954 2.03 -33.06 18.06
CA ILE A 954 1.27 -32.92 19.30
C ILE A 954 0.50 -31.61 19.18
N ILE A 955 -0.76 -31.71 18.79
CA ILE A 955 -1.69 -30.59 18.61
C ILE A 955 -3.06 -30.94 19.22
N PRO A 956 -3.82 -29.93 19.68
CA PRO A 956 -5.20 -30.12 20.15
C PRO A 956 -6.15 -30.52 19.01
N SER A 957 -7.14 -31.37 19.31
CA SER A 957 -8.12 -31.89 18.34
C SER A 957 -9.38 -31.01 18.16
N ASP A 958 -9.58 -29.98 18.98
CA ASP A 958 -10.78 -29.12 18.99
C ASP A 958 -10.63 -27.91 18.04
N GLU A 959 -11.75 -27.29 17.63
CA GLU A 959 -11.80 -26.10 16.73
C GLU A 959 -11.20 -24.82 17.37
N GLY A 960 -10.48 -24.93 18.49
CA GLY A 960 -9.96 -23.81 19.27
C GLY A 960 -11.05 -23.09 20.08
N ILE A 961 -10.70 -21.96 20.69
CA ILE A 961 -11.59 -21.13 21.51
C ILE A 961 -11.80 -19.80 20.78
N SER A 962 -13.05 -19.31 20.71
CA SER A 962 -13.28 -17.98 20.16
C SER A 962 -12.61 -16.91 21.02
N PHE A 963 -12.05 -15.91 20.37
CA PHE A 963 -11.45 -14.77 21.06
C PHE A 963 -12.50 -14.05 21.92
N GLN A 964 -13.75 -14.01 21.46
CA GLN A 964 -14.90 -13.54 22.24
C GLN A 964 -15.03 -14.26 23.60
N ASN A 965 -14.93 -15.60 23.64
CA ASN A 965 -15.01 -16.35 24.91
C ASN A 965 -13.82 -16.02 25.84
N ILE A 966 -12.65 -15.71 25.28
CA ILE A 966 -11.49 -15.28 26.06
C ILE A 966 -11.74 -13.87 26.65
N ILE A 967 -12.28 -12.94 25.86
CA ILE A 967 -12.67 -11.60 26.33
C ILE A 967 -13.72 -11.68 27.44
N GLU A 968 -14.75 -12.51 27.26
CA GLU A 968 -15.76 -12.75 28.28
C GLU A 968 -15.12 -13.32 29.56
N SER A 969 -14.19 -14.26 29.42
CA SER A 969 -13.47 -14.83 30.57
C SER A 969 -12.59 -13.80 31.29
N ILE A 970 -12.00 -12.84 30.57
CA ILE A 970 -11.28 -11.69 31.15
C ILE A 970 -12.23 -10.81 31.96
N GLN A 971 -13.43 -10.53 31.45
CA GLN A 971 -14.44 -9.74 32.16
C GLN A 971 -14.90 -10.44 33.46
N HIS A 972 -15.02 -11.77 33.46
CA HIS A 972 -15.29 -12.55 34.67
C HIS A 972 -14.14 -12.53 35.70
N CYS A 973 -12.93 -12.10 35.29
CA CYS A 973 -11.81 -11.86 36.19
C CYS A 973 -11.78 -10.43 36.77
N ASN A 974 -12.91 -9.72 36.77
CA ASN A 974 -13.06 -8.33 37.26
C ASN A 974 -12.21 -7.29 36.50
N VAL A 975 -11.91 -7.54 35.22
CA VAL A 975 -11.24 -6.57 34.34
C VAL A 975 -12.26 -5.94 33.38
N THR A 976 -12.46 -4.63 33.49
CA THR A 976 -13.32 -3.90 32.55
C THR A 976 -12.61 -3.69 31.23
N LEU A 977 -13.26 -4.07 30.12
CA LEU A 977 -12.71 -3.95 28.77
C LEU A 977 -13.62 -3.11 27.87
N GLY A 978 -13.06 -2.10 27.21
CA GLY A 978 -13.68 -1.37 26.11
C GLY A 978 -13.31 -1.95 24.74
N ASN A 979 -14.17 -1.77 23.74
CA ASN A 979 -13.86 -2.11 22.36
C ASN A 979 -13.37 -0.87 21.58
N VAL A 980 -12.33 -1.02 20.78
CA VAL A 980 -11.72 0.06 19.98
C VAL A 980 -11.35 -0.45 18.59
N SER A 981 -11.11 0.44 17.63
CA SER A 981 -10.56 -0.02 16.34
C SER A 981 -9.15 -0.59 16.53
N TYR A 982 -8.69 -1.45 15.62
CA TYR A 982 -7.32 -1.99 15.68
C TYR A 982 -6.26 -0.88 15.72
N ASP A 983 -6.41 0.16 14.89
CA ASP A 983 -5.47 1.30 14.87
C ASP A 983 -5.47 2.08 16.19
N GLN A 984 -6.63 2.23 16.83
CA GLN A 984 -6.74 2.88 18.13
C GLN A 984 -6.07 2.02 19.22
N TRP A 985 -6.35 0.71 19.24
CA TRP A 985 -5.72 -0.23 20.16
C TRP A 985 -4.20 -0.22 20.00
N LYS A 986 -3.72 -0.34 18.75
CA LYS A 986 -2.30 -0.29 18.40
C LYS A 986 -1.67 1.03 18.83
N THR A 987 -2.34 2.16 18.59
CA THR A 987 -1.84 3.48 19.03
C THR A 987 -1.74 3.57 20.56
N GLN A 988 -2.70 3.01 21.31
CA GLN A 988 -2.66 3.00 22.77
C GLN A 988 -1.55 2.09 23.32
N LEU A 989 -1.40 0.90 22.73
CA LEU A 989 -0.32 -0.03 23.03
C LEU A 989 1.05 0.64 22.81
N MET A 990 1.23 1.31 21.66
CA MET A 990 2.45 2.04 21.30
C MET A 990 2.73 3.25 22.20
N LYS A 991 1.70 3.90 22.74
CA LYS A 991 1.89 5.00 23.70
C LYS A 991 2.40 4.50 25.05
N GLN A 992 1.91 3.35 25.52
CA GLN A 992 2.36 2.78 26.80
C GLN A 992 3.77 2.17 26.74
N SER A 993 4.26 1.75 25.57
CA SER A 993 5.60 1.19 25.40
C SER A 993 6.74 2.22 25.50
N THR A 994 6.46 3.48 25.81
CA THR A 994 7.48 4.54 26.01
C THR A 994 7.86 4.76 27.49
N LYS A 995 7.31 3.97 28.41
CA LYS A 995 7.59 4.04 29.86
C LYS A 995 8.19 2.71 30.35
N LYS A 996 9.47 2.76 30.77
CA LYS A 996 10.30 1.66 31.34
C LYS A 996 9.52 0.56 32.05
N HIS A 997 9.11 -0.49 31.35
CA HIS A 997 8.66 -1.79 31.91
C HIS A 997 8.73 -2.88 30.82
N SER A 998 8.69 -4.15 31.23
CA SER A 998 8.72 -5.40 30.42
C SER A 998 7.75 -5.50 29.22
N PHE A 999 6.91 -4.49 29.01
CA PHE A 999 5.97 -4.35 27.90
C PHE A 999 6.55 -3.67 26.64
N GLU A 1000 7.79 -3.16 26.69
CA GLU A 1000 8.45 -2.48 25.55
C GLU A 1000 8.54 -3.35 24.28
N SER A 1001 8.72 -4.67 24.44
CA SER A 1001 8.83 -5.64 23.33
C SER A 1001 7.48 -5.99 22.67
N ILE A 1002 6.36 -5.67 23.30
CA ILE A 1002 5.01 -6.08 22.85
C ILE A 1002 4.54 -5.24 21.66
N GLY A 1003 4.80 -3.93 21.67
CA GLY A 1003 4.45 -3.06 20.54
C GLY A 1003 5.22 -3.43 19.25
N GLU A 1004 6.39 -4.04 19.41
CA GLU A 1004 7.25 -4.50 18.31
C GLU A 1004 6.78 -5.86 17.75
N LEU A 1005 6.35 -6.78 18.62
CA LEU A 1005 5.73 -8.08 18.28
C LEU A 1005 4.43 -7.95 17.47
N PHE A 1006 3.68 -6.87 17.68
CA PHE A 1006 2.36 -6.62 17.09
C PHE A 1006 2.36 -5.50 16.03
N SER A 1007 3.51 -5.28 15.38
CA SER A 1007 3.66 -4.32 14.27
C SER A 1007 2.79 -4.67 13.05
N ASN A 1008 2.66 -5.96 12.74
CA ASN A 1008 1.66 -6.53 11.83
C ASN A 1008 0.42 -6.96 12.60
N ASN A 1009 -0.75 -7.01 11.94
CA ASN A 1009 -2.00 -7.42 12.58
C ASN A 1009 -1.90 -8.88 13.08
N PRO A 1010 -1.77 -9.14 14.40
CA PRO A 1010 -1.65 -10.51 14.91
C PRO A 1010 -2.92 -11.33 14.69
N PHE A 1011 -4.02 -10.65 14.43
CA PHE A 1011 -5.35 -11.21 14.24
C PHE A 1011 -5.58 -11.71 12.80
N GLU A 1012 -4.75 -11.31 11.83
CA GLU A 1012 -4.87 -11.72 10.42
C GLU A 1012 -4.19 -13.06 10.09
N GLN A 1013 -3.31 -13.57 10.96
CA GLN A 1013 -2.51 -14.78 10.68
C GLN A 1013 -3.10 -16.08 11.26
N ILE A 1014 -4.31 -16.04 11.81
CA ILE A 1014 -4.87 -17.16 12.57
C ILE A 1014 -5.84 -17.94 11.69
N THR A 1015 -5.37 -19.06 11.15
CA THR A 1015 -6.20 -20.02 10.42
C THR A 1015 -6.44 -21.28 11.26
N SER A 1016 -7.68 -21.78 11.24
CA SER A 1016 -8.05 -23.05 11.87
C SER A 1016 -7.36 -24.23 11.17
N ILE A 1017 -6.79 -25.12 11.98
CA ILE A 1017 -6.08 -26.33 11.56
C ILE A 1017 -7.09 -27.50 11.58
N LYS A 1018 -7.31 -28.21 10.46
CA LYS A 1018 -8.07 -29.49 10.42
C LYS A 1018 -7.25 -30.55 9.70
N SER A 1019 -7.01 -31.68 10.37
CA SER A 1019 -6.29 -32.85 9.86
C SER A 1019 -7.25 -33.88 9.23
N SER A 1020 -6.76 -34.67 8.28
CA SER A 1020 -7.51 -35.78 7.65
C SER A 1020 -6.75 -37.11 7.60
N THR A 1021 -5.68 -37.31 8.40
CA THR A 1021 -4.79 -38.48 8.29
C THR A 1021 -4.52 -39.23 9.60
N ASP A 1022 -4.34 -40.56 9.50
CA ASP A 1022 -4.22 -41.54 10.60
C ASP A 1022 -2.91 -41.47 11.41
N HIS A 1023 -1.99 -40.55 11.10
CA HIS A 1023 -0.67 -40.41 11.76
C HIS A 1023 -0.53 -39.14 12.61
N VAL A 1024 -1.58 -38.32 12.69
CA VAL A 1024 -1.68 -37.25 13.69
C VAL A 1024 -2.21 -37.87 14.98
N PHE A 1025 -1.41 -37.86 16.05
CA PHE A 1025 -1.90 -38.27 17.36
C PHE A 1025 -2.79 -37.15 17.91
N GLU A 1026 -4.05 -37.12 17.47
CA GLU A 1026 -5.05 -36.17 17.94
C GLU A 1026 -5.38 -36.48 19.40
N LEU A 1027 -4.95 -35.60 20.29
CA LEU A 1027 -5.29 -35.71 21.68
C LEU A 1027 -6.71 -35.18 21.89
N THR A 1028 -7.65 -36.11 22.05
CA THR A 1028 -8.99 -35.82 22.55
C THR A 1028 -8.91 -35.60 24.06
N PHE A 1029 -8.57 -34.37 24.45
CA PHE A 1029 -8.75 -33.94 25.83
C PHE A 1029 -10.17 -33.41 26.04
N ALA A 1030 -10.62 -33.35 27.29
CA ALA A 1030 -11.86 -32.63 27.63
C ALA A 1030 -11.81 -31.24 26.99
N SER A 1031 -12.92 -30.81 26.37
CA SER A 1031 -13.04 -29.50 25.74
C SER A 1031 -12.42 -28.45 26.65
N ILE A 1032 -11.53 -27.61 26.10
CA ILE A 1032 -11.01 -26.47 26.85
C ILE A 1032 -12.21 -25.70 27.41
N ASP A 1033 -12.41 -25.82 28.71
CA ASP A 1033 -13.55 -25.22 29.38
C ASP A 1033 -13.20 -23.81 29.88
N GLN A 1034 -14.24 -23.07 30.23
CA GLN A 1034 -14.09 -21.72 30.77
C GLN A 1034 -13.25 -21.70 32.06
N ILE A 1035 -13.25 -22.80 32.82
CA ILE A 1035 -12.50 -22.94 34.07
C ILE A 1035 -11.00 -22.92 33.81
N TYR A 1036 -10.51 -23.64 32.79
CA TYR A 1036 -9.12 -23.61 32.39
C TYR A 1036 -8.67 -22.21 31.95
N ILE A 1037 -9.45 -21.54 31.09
CA ILE A 1037 -9.15 -20.18 30.64
C ILE A 1037 -9.05 -19.24 31.84
N MET A 1038 -9.99 -19.32 32.78
CA MET A 1038 -9.96 -18.49 33.98
C MET A 1038 -8.72 -18.72 34.85
N LYS A 1039 -8.24 -19.95 34.99
CA LYS A 1039 -7.00 -20.23 35.73
C LYS A 1039 -5.80 -19.58 35.05
N TRP A 1040 -5.71 -19.72 33.72
CA TRP A 1040 -4.64 -19.11 32.94
C TRP A 1040 -4.65 -17.58 33.06
N LEU A 1041 -5.82 -16.95 32.90
CA LEU A 1041 -5.99 -15.51 33.04
C LEU A 1041 -5.65 -15.01 34.45
N LYS A 1042 -6.08 -15.73 35.51
CA LYS A 1042 -5.72 -15.41 36.90
C LYS A 1042 -4.21 -15.48 37.13
N PHE A 1043 -3.54 -16.47 36.55
CA PHE A 1043 -2.09 -16.57 36.64
C PHE A 1043 -1.40 -15.36 35.97
N ILE A 1044 -1.85 -14.97 34.77
CA ILE A 1044 -1.35 -13.78 34.07
C ILE A 1044 -1.57 -12.51 34.89
N LEU A 1045 -2.78 -12.33 35.44
CA LEU A 1045 -3.11 -11.17 36.27
C LEU A 1045 -2.17 -11.05 37.47
N ASN A 1046 -2.05 -12.13 38.26
CA ASN A 1046 -1.29 -12.13 39.50
C ASN A 1046 0.23 -12.00 39.28
N ASN A 1047 0.77 -12.54 38.19
CA ASN A 1047 2.22 -12.64 37.99
C ASN A 1047 2.78 -11.70 36.91
N ILE A 1048 1.94 -11.10 36.06
CA ILE A 1048 2.39 -10.23 34.95
C ILE A 1048 1.76 -8.85 35.05
N VAL A 1049 0.45 -8.77 35.27
CA VAL A 1049 -0.28 -7.48 35.28
C VAL A 1049 -0.08 -6.75 36.61
N TYR A 1050 -0.26 -7.43 37.75
CA TYR A 1050 -0.25 -6.80 39.08
C TYR A 1050 1.13 -6.68 39.76
N GLN A 1051 2.16 -7.43 39.32
CA GLN A 1051 3.49 -7.40 39.96
C GLN A 1051 4.25 -6.07 39.84
N ASN A 1052 3.80 -5.11 39.03
CA ASN A 1052 4.43 -3.79 38.88
C ASN A 1052 3.91 -2.71 39.86
N VAL A 1053 3.07 -3.06 40.84
CA VAL A 1053 2.56 -2.10 41.84
C VAL A 1053 3.38 -2.12 43.16
N SER A 1054 4.32 -3.05 43.33
CA SER A 1054 4.99 -3.29 44.63
C SER A 1054 6.52 -3.30 44.59
N SER A 1055 7.16 -2.34 43.90
CA SER A 1055 8.62 -2.12 44.01
C SER A 1055 9.03 -0.66 44.21
N SER A 1056 8.17 0.16 44.80
CA SER A 1056 8.62 1.32 45.58
C SER A 1056 8.65 0.92 47.04
N ALA A 1057 9.86 0.74 47.58
CA ALA A 1057 10.06 0.69 49.02
C ALA A 1057 9.60 2.03 49.61
N ASP A 1058 8.46 2.01 50.30
CA ASP A 1058 8.23 2.84 51.47
C ASP A 1058 7.35 2.07 52.45
N THR A 1059 7.91 1.87 53.63
CA THR A 1059 7.29 1.29 54.81
C THR A 1059 6.13 2.19 55.29
N HIS A 1060 4.89 1.70 55.27
CA HIS A 1060 3.95 1.71 56.41
C HIS A 1060 2.52 1.24 56.03
N SER A 1061 2.08 0.20 56.73
CA SER A 1061 0.69 -0.15 57.13
C SER A 1061 -0.20 -0.97 56.17
N PRO A 1062 -1.01 -1.94 56.71
CA PRO A 1062 -1.68 -3.00 55.95
C PRO A 1062 -3.19 -2.73 55.76
N MET A 1063 -3.76 -3.11 54.61
CA MET A 1063 -5.19 -3.40 54.48
C MET A 1063 -5.38 -4.54 53.47
N LEU A 1064 -5.53 -5.78 53.93
CA LEU A 1064 -6.81 -6.46 54.24
C LEU A 1064 -7.69 -6.67 53.00
N PHE A 1065 -7.62 -7.92 52.52
CA PHE A 1065 -8.66 -8.61 51.78
C PHE A 1065 -10.04 -8.39 52.42
N TYR A 1066 -11.05 -8.14 51.59
CA TYR A 1066 -12.41 -8.56 51.90
C TYR A 1066 -13.00 -9.31 50.71
N THR A 1067 -13.39 -10.54 51.03
CA THR A 1067 -14.36 -11.39 50.37
C THR A 1067 -15.71 -10.70 50.20
N GLU A 1068 -16.32 -10.85 49.03
CA GLU A 1068 -17.70 -11.33 48.85
C GLU A 1068 -17.79 -12.09 47.52
#